data_AF-A0AAX7SMA5-F1
#
_entry.id   AF-A0AAX7SMA5-F1
#
_cell.length_a   1.000
_cell.length_b   1.000
_cell.length_c   1.000
_cell.angle_alpha   90.00
_cell.angle_beta   90.00
_cell.angle_gamma   90.00
#
_symmetry.space_group_name_H-M   'P 1'
#
loop_
_entity.id
_entity.type
_entity.pdbx_description
1 polymer ?
#
loop_
_entity_poly.entity_id
_entity_poly.type
_entity_poly.pdbx_seq_one_letter_code
_entity_poly.pdbx_strand_id
1 'polypeptide(L)'
;MTEAQFIGGYEHDLQQFMPYDYIPVDIKTEPFMPETAHGPYIQIIEEPKQRGFRFRYECEGPSHGGLPGASSEKNKRTYPTVRINNYVGLARVEVQLVTHTDPPRVHAHSLVGRHCVENGTCTIDIGPNDLTASFSNLGILHVTKKGVVEVLTRRLREEKKRLKGPHCHLTDVEESAIVKEAKELGKTMDLNIVRLKFTAYLQDSTGAFTRALKPVVSNPIYDSKSPNASNLKISRMDKTCGSVLGGDEIFLLCDKVQKDDIEIRFYEEDEDGCWEAFGDFSPTDVHKQYAIVFKTPAYHSTEIERPVTVFLQLRRKKAGDSSDPKQFTYIPQVLGEPPRCTQHILTGRSAALNSRVSQSARQTATALLQYCSTGDARVLLAIQRHLCGIQDGNGDTPLHLAIIHHQTGVIQQLIHTLLSSQQQGIIHTANHLQQTPLHLAVITRQVKVVEVLLKAGADPSLVDKDGRTPLHLAALAGDHNILRFLLAHLGECHAHLVNMPDFHGLHPLHLAVRRDGERCLRLLVEGGAKINEPEQKSGNTALHLAVRENLVNLMSLMSLCFQLRADVNACTFGGNTPLHLAASLSSPTFCSMLIAAGADKSIENDEPLFFSSSSSDDEDEPIREEEKEREVAPKTSNPRKRPAGGHTPLDLAKCQKVSCTFKIKAYFSDVETTDVHVIDQLRKQRGNRFRVIRVHPQVAFSERRYGL
;
A
#
# COMPACT_ATOMS: atom_id res chain seq x y z
N MET A 1 -49.50 58.01 0.63
CA MET A 1 -49.67 58.88 1.81
C MET A 1 -50.03 57.96 2.97
N THR A 2 -49.22 58.01 4.05
CA THR A 2 -49.61 58.03 5.48
C THR A 2 -50.89 57.29 5.88
N GLU A 3 -50.98 56.47 6.93
CA GLU A 3 -50.67 56.64 8.37
C GLU A 3 -51.03 55.27 9.02
N ALA A 4 -50.32 54.72 10.02
CA ALA A 4 -50.48 54.97 11.48
C ALA A 4 -51.94 54.76 11.98
N GLN A 5 -52.28 54.15 13.13
CA GLN A 5 -51.59 53.66 14.32
C GLN A 5 -52.65 53.08 15.30
N PHE A 6 -52.25 52.21 16.24
CA PHE A 6 -52.78 52.02 17.61
C PHE A 6 -51.81 51.02 18.29
N ILE A 7 -50.82 51.34 19.15
CA ILE A 7 -50.64 52.11 20.42
C ILE A 7 -50.87 51.29 21.72
N GLY A 8 -49.77 51.19 22.50
CA GLY A 8 -49.70 51.20 23.98
C GLY A 8 -49.18 49.90 24.63
N GLY A 9 -48.07 49.85 25.41
CA GLY A 9 -47.11 50.85 25.89
C GLY A 9 -46.12 50.27 26.94
N TYR A 10 -45.13 51.11 27.32
CA TYR A 10 -44.08 51.07 28.39
C TYR A 10 -42.74 50.36 28.07
N GLU A 11 -41.63 51.05 27.73
CA GLU A 11 -40.76 52.06 28.46
C GLU A 11 -39.77 51.41 29.45
N HIS A 12 -38.52 51.85 29.68
CA HIS A 12 -37.53 52.74 29.06
C HIS A 12 -36.21 52.56 29.87
N ASP A 13 -35.08 53.01 29.31
CA ASP A 13 -33.91 53.62 29.99
C ASP A 13 -32.64 52.87 30.48
N LEU A 14 -31.54 53.35 29.86
CA LEU A 14 -30.26 53.83 30.42
C LEU A 14 -29.03 52.89 30.55
N GLN A 15 -28.14 53.05 29.54
CA GLN A 15 -26.76 53.58 29.66
C GLN A 15 -25.99 53.40 30.98
N GLN A 16 -24.86 52.69 30.91
CA GLN A 16 -23.50 53.21 31.21
C GLN A 16 -22.49 52.04 31.24
N PHE A 17 -21.25 52.31 30.83
CA PHE A 17 -19.98 51.87 31.43
C PHE A 17 -18.88 51.65 30.37
N MET A 18 -18.04 52.68 30.23
CA MET A 18 -16.59 52.62 30.04
C MET A 18 -15.98 53.21 31.33
N PRO A 19 -14.66 53.14 31.60
CA PRO A 19 -13.59 52.30 31.05
C PRO A 19 -12.86 51.54 32.19
N TYR A 20 -12.02 50.54 31.92
CA TYR A 20 -10.87 50.30 32.82
C TYR A 20 -9.66 49.71 32.08
N ASP A 21 -8.55 50.34 32.41
CA ASP A 21 -7.21 50.29 31.86
C ASP A 21 -6.53 48.93 31.83
N TYR A 22 -5.63 48.87 30.86
CA TYR A 22 -4.49 47.97 30.78
C TYR A 22 -3.64 48.08 32.06
N ILE A 23 -3.53 47.00 32.84
CA ILE A 23 -2.43 46.80 33.79
C ILE A 23 -1.79 45.45 33.44
N PRO A 24 -0.51 45.42 33.02
CA PRO A 24 0.19 44.19 32.74
C PRO A 24 0.49 43.51 34.07
N VAL A 25 -0.08 42.33 34.31
CA VAL A 25 0.36 41.48 35.40
C VAL A 25 1.26 40.42 34.77
N ASP A 26 2.56 40.69 34.86
CA ASP A 26 3.60 39.65 34.88
C ASP A 26 3.16 38.58 35.88
N ILE A 27 2.58 37.49 35.40
CA ILE A 27 2.54 36.26 36.19
C ILE A 27 3.94 35.67 36.05
N LYS A 28 4.86 36.22 36.84
CA LYS A 28 6.01 35.46 37.31
C LYS A 28 5.46 34.11 37.77
N THR A 29 6.05 33.07 37.20
CA THR A 29 5.91 31.69 37.64
C THR A 29 6.39 31.62 39.09
N GLU A 30 5.53 32.00 40.04
CA GLU A 30 5.72 31.57 41.41
C GLU A 30 5.30 30.10 41.48
N PRO A 31 6.20 29.21 41.93
CA PRO A 31 5.86 27.82 42.07
C PRO A 31 4.71 27.72 43.08
N PHE A 32 3.60 27.13 42.65
CA PHE A 32 2.54 26.67 43.55
C PHE A 32 3.18 25.71 44.56
N MET A 33 3.53 26.24 45.73
CA MET A 33 3.90 25.45 46.90
C MET A 33 2.60 24.98 47.53
N PRO A 34 2.30 23.66 47.55
CA PRO A 34 1.15 23.18 48.27
C PRO A 34 1.36 23.38 49.78
N GLU A 35 0.40 24.08 50.41
CA GLU A 35 0.23 24.12 51.86
C GLU A 35 -0.04 22.70 52.38
N THR A 36 1.04 22.03 52.80
CA THR A 36 1.16 21.17 53.98
C THR A 36 2.64 20.82 54.09
N ALA A 37 3.40 21.73 54.68
CA ALA A 37 4.80 21.54 55.02
C ALA A 37 4.96 20.30 55.92
N HIS A 38 5.95 19.45 55.59
CA HIS A 38 6.51 18.31 56.34
C HIS A 38 6.06 16.87 56.01
N GLY A 39 5.12 16.63 55.08
CA GLY A 39 4.73 15.27 54.68
C GLY A 39 5.43 14.74 53.41
N PRO A 40 5.55 13.41 53.22
CA PRO A 40 5.99 12.80 51.96
C PRO A 40 4.96 13.01 50.85
N TYR A 41 5.39 13.38 49.64
CA TYR A 41 4.50 13.60 48.49
C TYR A 41 5.11 13.09 47.19
N ILE A 42 4.27 12.80 46.19
CA ILE A 42 4.69 12.37 44.85
C ILE A 42 4.61 13.55 43.87
N GLN A 43 5.60 13.67 42.99
CA GLN A 43 5.69 14.71 41.96
C GLN A 43 6.01 14.07 40.61
N ILE A 44 5.34 14.52 39.54
CA ILE A 44 5.70 14.16 38.16
C ILE A 44 6.89 15.02 37.75
N ILE A 45 8.00 14.37 37.37
CA ILE A 45 9.22 15.03 36.87
C ILE A 45 9.19 15.15 35.35
N GLU A 46 8.72 14.09 34.69
CA GLU A 46 8.59 14.02 33.23
C GLU A 46 7.17 13.56 32.90
N GLU A 47 6.40 14.44 32.25
CA GLU A 47 5.04 14.15 31.78
C GLU A 47 5.06 13.18 30.59
N PRO A 48 4.01 12.36 30.39
CA PRO A 48 3.87 11.59 29.17
C PRO A 48 3.65 12.48 27.96
N LYS A 49 4.14 12.03 26.80
CA LYS A 49 3.89 12.71 25.54
C LYS A 49 2.39 12.71 25.24
N GLN A 50 1.82 13.91 25.13
CA GLN A 50 0.37 14.08 24.98
C GLN A 50 -0.13 13.56 23.62
N ARG A 51 0.64 13.72 22.53
CA ARG A 51 0.23 13.32 21.17
C ARG A 51 1.29 12.49 20.45
N GLY A 52 0.84 11.73 19.45
CA GLY A 52 1.70 10.91 18.60
C GLY A 52 1.99 9.50 19.13
N PHE A 53 1.47 9.15 20.31
CA PHE A 53 1.46 7.77 20.80
C PHE A 53 0.22 7.03 20.27
N ARG A 54 0.35 5.74 19.92
CA ARG A 54 -0.74 4.92 19.37
C ARG A 54 -1.22 3.91 20.40
N PHE A 55 -2.52 3.91 20.67
CA PHE A 55 -3.13 2.85 21.45
C PHE A 55 -3.28 1.59 20.57
N ARG A 56 -3.11 0.41 21.17
CA ARG A 56 -3.00 -0.85 20.42
C ARG A 56 -4.09 -1.83 20.83
N TYR A 57 -4.74 -2.47 19.87
CA TYR A 57 -5.62 -3.59 20.17
C TYR A 57 -4.80 -4.83 20.53
N GLU A 58 -5.42 -5.75 21.27
CA GLU A 58 -4.80 -7.02 21.67
C GLU A 58 -4.31 -7.84 20.46
N CYS A 59 -5.07 -7.83 19.36
CA CYS A 59 -4.69 -8.50 18.12
C CYS A 59 -3.47 -7.92 17.41
N GLU A 60 -3.00 -6.72 17.78
CA GLU A 60 -1.78 -6.10 17.21
C GLU A 60 -0.49 -6.57 17.90
N GLY A 61 -0.59 -7.28 19.03
CA GLY A 61 0.55 -7.78 19.79
C GLY A 61 1.20 -6.75 20.75
N PRO A 62 2.07 -7.20 21.67
CA PRO A 62 2.50 -6.41 22.83
C PRO A 62 3.70 -5.47 22.61
N SER A 63 4.44 -5.59 21.50
CA SER A 63 5.82 -5.05 21.38
C SER A 63 5.97 -3.88 20.40
N HIS A 64 5.17 -2.81 20.54
CA HIS A 64 5.22 -1.64 19.65
C HIS A 64 5.87 -0.37 20.23
N GLY A 65 6.69 -0.51 21.27
CA GLY A 65 7.41 0.58 21.93
C GLY A 65 6.62 1.21 23.09
N GLY A 66 7.34 1.72 24.10
CA GLY A 66 6.76 2.34 25.29
C GLY A 66 6.32 3.79 25.07
N LEU A 67 5.41 4.25 25.92
CA LEU A 67 4.91 5.62 26.00
C LEU A 67 6.08 6.57 26.29
N PRO A 68 6.43 7.47 25.35
CA PRO A 68 7.53 8.40 25.53
C PRO A 68 7.15 9.54 26.50
N GLY A 69 8.18 10.19 27.07
CA GLY A 69 8.05 11.45 27.79
C GLY A 69 7.77 12.63 26.85
N ALA A 70 7.25 13.72 27.40
CA ALA A 70 6.98 14.96 26.68
C ALA A 70 8.24 15.58 26.06
N SER A 71 9.38 15.49 26.75
CA SER A 71 10.70 15.94 26.29
C SER A 71 11.43 14.93 25.40
N SER A 72 10.80 13.80 25.06
CA SER A 72 11.46 12.72 24.34
C SER A 72 11.68 13.08 22.86
N GLU A 73 12.94 12.98 22.44
CA GLU A 73 13.39 13.21 21.07
C GLU A 73 13.91 11.92 20.41
N LYS A 74 14.24 11.96 19.11
CA LYS A 74 14.74 10.79 18.36
C LYS A 74 16.05 10.24 18.91
N ASN A 75 16.94 11.14 19.34
CA ASN A 75 18.30 10.78 19.78
C ASN A 75 18.40 10.60 21.30
N LYS A 76 17.47 11.17 22.08
CA LYS A 76 17.42 11.06 23.55
C LYS A 76 16.00 10.71 23.97
N ARG A 77 15.77 9.43 24.26
CA ARG A 77 14.45 8.96 24.71
C ARG A 77 14.28 9.21 26.20
N THR A 78 13.24 9.95 26.56
CA THR A 78 12.78 10.13 27.93
C THR A 78 11.45 9.43 28.10
N TYR A 79 11.07 9.17 29.35
CA TYR A 79 9.88 8.39 29.70
C TYR A 79 9.16 9.03 30.89
N PRO A 80 7.85 8.79 31.03
CA PRO A 80 7.10 9.29 32.19
C PRO A 80 7.80 8.89 33.49
N THR A 81 8.16 9.90 34.29
CA THR A 81 8.99 9.71 35.49
C THR A 81 8.41 10.50 36.65
N VAL A 82 8.32 9.84 37.80
CA VAL A 82 7.81 10.43 39.05
C VAL A 82 8.85 10.30 40.15
N ARG A 83 8.82 11.23 41.10
CA ARG A 83 9.69 11.26 42.27
C ARG A 83 8.87 11.37 43.54
N ILE A 84 9.26 10.63 44.56
CA ILE A 84 8.74 10.81 45.92
C ILE A 84 9.69 11.75 46.66
N ASN A 85 9.16 12.89 47.11
CA ASN A 85 9.89 13.88 47.88
C ASN A 85 9.55 13.73 49.38
N ASN A 86 10.46 14.20 50.25
CA ASN A 86 10.31 14.18 51.70
C ASN A 86 10.07 12.78 52.33
N TYR A 87 10.67 11.75 51.75
CA TYR A 87 10.67 10.38 52.27
C TYR A 87 12.06 9.77 52.11
N VAL A 88 12.40 8.79 52.96
CA VAL A 88 13.60 7.95 52.81
C VAL A 88 13.18 6.55 53.23
N GLY A 89 13.33 5.56 52.36
CA GLY A 89 12.88 4.18 52.60
C GLY A 89 12.38 3.51 51.32
N LEU A 90 11.88 2.28 51.45
CA LEU A 90 11.28 1.56 50.33
C LEU A 90 9.86 2.09 50.06
N ALA A 91 9.55 2.29 48.78
CA ALA A 91 8.22 2.71 48.35
C ALA A 91 7.79 1.94 47.10
N ARG A 92 6.49 1.78 46.91
CA ARG A 92 5.88 1.18 45.73
C ARG A 92 5.04 2.21 45.01
N VAL A 93 5.30 2.43 43.73
CA VAL A 93 4.49 3.33 42.90
C VAL A 93 3.61 2.52 41.96
N GLU A 94 2.30 2.77 42.05
CA GLU A 94 1.27 2.21 41.20
C GLU A 94 0.81 3.25 40.16
N VAL A 95 0.69 2.82 38.90
CA VAL A 95 0.16 3.60 37.79
C VAL A 95 -1.11 2.95 37.27
N GLN A 96 -2.16 3.75 37.13
CA GLN A 96 -3.46 3.33 36.60
C GLN A 96 -3.94 4.30 35.53
N LEU A 97 -4.74 3.81 34.58
CA LEU A 97 -5.38 4.65 33.57
C LEU A 97 -6.70 5.20 34.09
N VAL A 98 -6.86 6.51 33.98
CA VAL A 98 -8.06 7.23 34.39
C VAL A 98 -8.65 8.07 33.25
N THR A 99 -9.90 8.46 33.40
CA THR A 99 -10.62 9.31 32.45
C THR A 99 -10.00 10.71 32.39
N HIS A 100 -10.22 11.40 31.27
CA HIS A 100 -9.75 12.77 31.10
C HIS A 100 -10.57 13.81 31.90
N THR A 101 -11.82 13.45 32.24
CA THR A 101 -12.77 14.27 32.99
C THR A 101 -12.33 14.49 34.44
N ASP A 102 -12.78 15.59 35.05
CA ASP A 102 -12.60 15.87 36.47
C ASP A 102 -13.96 15.69 37.19
N PRO A 103 -14.09 14.84 38.24
CA PRO A 103 -13.05 14.02 38.87
C PRO A 103 -12.58 12.83 37.99
N PRO A 104 -11.30 12.43 38.11
CA PRO A 104 -10.74 11.31 37.35
C PRO A 104 -11.31 9.97 37.83
N ARG A 105 -11.92 9.21 36.92
CA ARG A 105 -12.50 7.88 37.19
C ARG A 105 -11.72 6.77 36.47
N VAL A 106 -11.96 5.51 36.81
CA VAL A 106 -11.27 4.37 36.15
C VAL A 106 -11.52 4.35 34.65
N HIS A 107 -10.48 4.12 33.85
CA HIS A 107 -10.60 3.98 32.40
C HIS A 107 -10.77 2.51 31.99
N ALA A 108 -11.38 2.25 30.82
CA ALA A 108 -11.55 0.89 30.30
C ALA A 108 -10.25 0.31 29.73
N HIS A 109 -9.39 1.15 29.15
CA HIS A 109 -8.08 0.74 28.62
C HIS A 109 -7.14 0.25 29.71
N SER A 110 -6.24 -0.66 29.34
CA SER A 110 -5.30 -1.30 30.26
C SER A 110 -3.86 -0.90 29.97
N LEU A 111 -3.05 -0.75 31.03
CA LEU A 111 -1.61 -0.60 30.87
C LEU A 111 -0.99 -1.98 30.66
N VAL A 112 -0.12 -2.10 29.66
CA VAL A 112 0.63 -3.33 29.36
C VAL A 112 2.12 -3.01 29.33
N GLY A 113 2.98 -3.94 29.73
CA GLY A 113 4.40 -3.65 29.88
C GLY A 113 5.11 -4.61 30.83
N ARG A 114 6.42 -4.40 31.01
CA ARG A 114 7.29 -5.28 31.81
C ARG A 114 6.86 -5.40 33.28
N HIS A 115 6.36 -4.30 33.86
CA HIS A 115 5.97 -4.21 35.27
C HIS A 115 4.45 -4.06 35.44
N CYS A 116 3.68 -4.43 34.41
CA CYS A 116 2.23 -4.37 34.43
C CYS A 116 1.65 -5.71 34.90
N VAL A 117 0.70 -5.65 35.82
CA VAL A 117 -0.09 -6.79 36.31
C VAL A 117 -1.25 -7.06 35.33
N GLU A 118 -1.77 -8.29 35.28
CA GLU A 118 -2.88 -8.70 34.39
C GLU A 118 -4.14 -7.81 34.50
N ASN A 119 -4.31 -7.09 35.60
CA ASN A 119 -5.44 -6.20 35.85
C ASN A 119 -5.30 -4.83 35.14
N GLY A 120 -4.18 -4.60 34.46
CA GLY A 120 -3.91 -3.40 33.68
C GLY A 120 -3.45 -2.19 34.50
N THR A 121 -2.80 -2.47 35.65
CA THR A 121 -2.07 -1.51 36.49
C THR A 121 -0.56 -1.83 36.43
N CYS A 122 0.28 -0.82 36.58
CA CYS A 122 1.74 -0.98 36.58
C CYS A 122 2.29 -0.66 37.97
N THR A 123 3.12 -1.54 38.53
CA THR A 123 3.69 -1.34 39.87
C THR A 123 5.21 -1.47 39.81
N ILE A 124 5.92 -0.45 40.33
CA ILE A 124 7.38 -0.46 40.45
C ILE A 124 7.77 -0.22 41.91
N ASP A 125 8.67 -1.05 42.41
CA ASP A 125 9.27 -0.89 43.73
C ASP A 125 10.53 -0.06 43.61
N ILE A 126 10.61 0.96 44.46
CA ILE A 126 11.66 1.98 44.47
C ILE A 126 12.53 1.77 45.70
N GLY A 127 13.85 1.79 45.47
CA GLY A 127 14.87 1.58 46.50
C GLY A 127 15.07 2.79 47.42
N PRO A 128 15.77 2.61 48.57
CA PRO A 128 15.97 3.67 49.55
C PRO A 128 16.91 4.80 49.09
N ASN A 129 17.74 4.57 48.05
CA ASN A 129 18.75 5.52 47.58
C ASN A 129 18.30 6.37 46.40
N ASP A 130 17.35 5.88 45.59
CA ASP A 130 16.82 6.57 44.42
C ASP A 130 15.31 6.50 44.48
N LEU A 131 14.67 7.61 44.87
CA LEU A 131 13.22 7.72 45.02
C LEU A 131 12.50 8.12 43.71
N THR A 132 13.15 7.85 42.56
CA THR A 132 12.57 8.08 41.25
C THR A 132 12.10 6.78 40.61
N ALA A 133 10.89 6.80 40.04
CA ALA A 133 10.37 5.71 39.21
C ALA A 133 10.18 6.20 37.78
N SER A 134 10.84 5.53 36.84
CA SER A 134 10.72 5.78 35.41
C SER A 134 10.05 4.61 34.69
N PHE A 135 9.10 4.92 33.80
CA PHE A 135 8.24 3.94 33.17
C PHE A 135 8.52 3.81 31.66
N SER A 136 9.58 3.09 31.30
CA SER A 136 10.09 3.04 29.92
C SER A 136 9.34 2.13 28.95
N ASN A 137 8.60 1.13 29.45
CA ASN A 137 7.93 0.10 28.65
C ASN A 137 6.40 0.09 28.89
N LEU A 138 5.78 1.25 29.02
CA LEU A 138 4.33 1.37 29.15
C LEU A 138 3.64 1.39 27.78
N GLY A 139 2.80 0.40 27.51
CA GLY A 139 1.85 0.38 26.41
C GLY A 139 0.42 0.63 26.90
N ILE A 140 -0.44 1.12 26.02
CA ILE A 140 -1.87 1.30 26.29
C ILE A 140 -2.67 0.37 25.39
N LEU A 141 -3.31 -0.61 26.01
CA LEU A 141 -4.17 -1.59 25.38
C LEU A 141 -5.57 -0.99 25.16
N HIS A 142 -5.92 -0.81 23.89
CA HIS A 142 -7.21 -0.30 23.44
C HIS A 142 -8.26 -1.40 23.54
N VAL A 143 -9.34 -1.13 24.29
CA VAL A 143 -10.48 -2.04 24.44
C VAL A 143 -11.51 -1.73 23.36
N THR A 144 -12.13 -2.76 22.78
CA THR A 144 -13.18 -2.54 21.76
C THR A 144 -14.43 -1.94 22.40
N LYS A 145 -15.19 -1.12 21.65
CA LYS A 145 -16.42 -0.48 22.15
C LYS A 145 -17.44 -1.49 22.73
N LYS A 146 -17.46 -2.72 22.20
CA LYS A 146 -18.34 -3.80 22.69
C LYS A 146 -17.93 -4.33 24.08
N GLY A 147 -16.62 -4.35 24.38
CA GLY A 147 -16.09 -4.88 25.64
C GLY A 147 -15.97 -3.85 26.78
N VAL A 148 -16.26 -2.57 26.54
CA VAL A 148 -16.05 -1.49 27.52
C VAL A 148 -16.79 -1.75 28.83
N VAL A 149 -18.07 -2.11 28.76
CA VAL A 149 -18.92 -2.29 29.96
C VAL A 149 -18.44 -3.46 30.82
N GLU A 150 -18.04 -4.56 30.19
CA GLU A 150 -17.52 -5.74 30.88
C GLU A 150 -16.22 -5.42 31.64
N VAL A 151 -15.27 -4.78 30.95
CA VAL A 151 -13.98 -4.39 31.54
C VAL A 151 -14.16 -3.39 32.68
N LEU A 152 -15.04 -2.39 32.52
CA LEU A 152 -15.35 -1.41 33.57
C LEU A 152 -16.01 -2.07 34.78
N THR A 153 -16.92 -3.03 34.57
CA THR A 153 -17.57 -3.78 35.66
C THR A 153 -16.53 -4.52 36.50
N ARG A 154 -15.57 -5.18 35.86
CA ARG A 154 -14.45 -5.86 36.55
C ARG A 154 -13.59 -4.87 37.34
N ARG A 155 -13.22 -3.74 36.74
CA ARG A 155 -12.36 -2.73 37.39
C ARG A 155 -13.01 -2.06 38.59
N LEU A 156 -14.27 -1.63 38.46
CA LEU A 156 -15.03 -1.04 39.56
C LEU A 156 -15.24 -2.06 40.70
N ARG A 157 -15.40 -3.35 40.37
CA ARG A 157 -15.46 -4.43 41.37
C ARG A 157 -14.15 -4.55 42.14
N GLU A 158 -13.01 -4.51 41.48
CA GLU A 158 -11.69 -4.57 42.12
C GLU A 158 -11.43 -3.34 43.01
N GLU A 159 -11.79 -2.15 42.56
CA GLU A 159 -11.67 -0.91 43.33
C GLU A 159 -12.52 -0.95 44.61
N LYS A 160 -13.78 -1.40 44.50
CA LYS A 160 -14.69 -1.59 45.66
C LYS A 160 -14.16 -2.64 46.64
N LYS A 161 -13.57 -3.73 46.16
CA LYS A 161 -12.93 -4.74 47.02
C LYS A 161 -11.70 -4.18 47.74
N ARG A 162 -10.87 -3.39 47.06
CA ARG A 162 -9.71 -2.72 47.68
C ARG A 162 -10.09 -1.79 48.82
N LEU A 163 -11.22 -1.11 48.71
CA LEU A 163 -11.74 -0.22 49.76
C LEU A 163 -12.33 -0.97 50.98
N LYS A 164 -12.85 -2.19 50.79
CA LYS A 164 -13.47 -3.00 51.86
C LYS A 164 -12.53 -4.02 52.53
N GLY A 165 -11.34 -4.23 51.97
CA GLY A 165 -10.35 -5.19 52.46
C GLY A 165 -10.54 -6.63 51.92
N PRO A 166 -9.50 -7.49 52.03
CA PRO A 166 -9.43 -8.79 51.34
C PRO A 166 -10.44 -9.87 51.81
N HIS A 167 -11.19 -9.64 52.91
CA HIS A 167 -12.09 -10.64 53.51
C HIS A 167 -13.60 -10.30 53.43
N CYS A 168 -14.01 -9.35 52.59
CA CYS A 168 -15.42 -8.96 52.45
C CYS A 168 -16.03 -9.42 51.11
N HIS A 169 -17.12 -10.18 51.15
CA HIS A 169 -17.94 -10.49 49.97
C HIS A 169 -18.81 -9.29 49.60
N LEU A 170 -18.91 -8.98 48.31
CA LEU A 170 -19.81 -7.94 47.80
C LEU A 170 -21.26 -8.44 47.89
N THR A 171 -22.19 -7.58 48.30
CA THR A 171 -23.62 -7.91 48.31
C THR A 171 -24.21 -7.76 46.90
N ASP A 172 -25.30 -8.48 46.60
CA ASP A 172 -25.98 -8.42 45.29
C ASP A 172 -26.42 -6.99 44.91
N VAL A 173 -26.73 -6.16 45.91
CA VAL A 173 -27.09 -4.75 45.74
C VAL A 173 -25.90 -3.93 45.25
N GLU A 174 -24.71 -4.18 45.81
CA GLU A 174 -23.47 -3.50 45.42
C GLU A 174 -22.99 -3.95 44.05
N GLU A 175 -23.13 -5.24 43.74
CA GLU A 175 -22.82 -5.79 42.42
C GLU A 175 -23.73 -5.18 41.34
N SER A 176 -25.02 -5.05 41.62
CA SER A 176 -25.98 -4.38 40.73
C SER A 176 -25.68 -2.89 40.56
N ALA A 177 -25.26 -2.20 41.63
CA ALA A 177 -24.84 -0.80 41.58
C ALA A 177 -23.59 -0.60 40.71
N ILE A 178 -22.60 -1.49 40.83
CA ILE A 178 -21.37 -1.47 40.01
C ILE A 178 -21.70 -1.65 38.52
N VAL A 179 -22.59 -2.58 38.18
CA VAL A 179 -23.00 -2.80 36.78
C VAL A 179 -23.72 -1.56 36.22
N LYS A 180 -24.58 -0.92 37.03
CA LYS A 180 -25.27 0.32 36.63
C LYS A 180 -24.28 1.46 36.41
N GLU A 181 -23.32 1.62 37.31
CA GLU A 181 -22.25 2.61 37.22
C GLU A 181 -21.35 2.39 35.99
N ALA A 182 -20.98 1.12 35.71
CA ALA A 182 -20.19 0.75 34.53
C ALA A 182 -20.92 1.08 33.22
N LYS A 183 -22.24 0.82 33.16
CA LYS A 183 -23.07 1.16 31.99
C LYS A 183 -23.14 2.66 31.75
N GLU A 184 -23.27 3.45 32.81
CA GLU A 184 -23.36 4.91 32.65
C GLU A 184 -22.02 5.53 32.28
N LEU A 185 -20.94 5.09 32.95
CA LEU A 185 -19.59 5.53 32.60
C LEU A 185 -19.21 5.12 31.18
N GLY A 186 -19.60 3.93 30.72
CA GLY A 186 -19.34 3.46 29.36
C GLY A 186 -20.00 4.29 28.25
N LYS A 187 -21.08 5.03 28.54
CA LYS A 187 -21.75 5.91 27.56
C LYS A 187 -20.99 7.20 27.33
N THR A 188 -20.43 7.77 28.39
CA THR A 188 -19.75 9.08 28.38
C THR A 188 -18.24 8.98 28.24
N MET A 189 -17.67 7.77 28.33
CA MET A 189 -16.23 7.51 28.20
C MET A 189 -15.70 7.83 26.80
N ASP A 190 -14.69 8.70 26.73
CA ASP A 190 -13.90 8.89 25.51
C ASP A 190 -12.77 7.86 25.44
N LEU A 191 -12.83 6.95 24.48
CA LEU A 191 -11.79 5.92 24.26
C LEU A 191 -10.51 6.50 23.64
N ASN A 192 -10.55 7.72 23.11
CA ASN A 192 -9.41 8.31 22.41
C ASN A 192 -8.48 9.09 23.34
N ILE A 193 -8.86 9.33 24.60
CA ILE A 193 -8.14 10.19 25.54
C ILE A 193 -8.06 9.52 26.90
N VAL A 194 -6.86 9.39 27.45
CA VAL A 194 -6.61 8.81 28.78
C VAL A 194 -5.65 9.67 29.59
N ARG A 195 -5.64 9.51 30.91
CA ARG A 195 -4.64 10.12 31.81
C ARG A 195 -3.99 9.04 32.67
N LEU A 196 -2.75 9.26 33.11
CA LEU A 196 -2.06 8.39 34.06
C LEU A 196 -2.27 8.91 35.47
N LYS A 197 -2.73 8.06 36.38
CA LYS A 197 -2.80 8.35 37.82
C LYS A 197 -1.68 7.60 38.53
N PHE A 198 -0.78 8.35 39.16
CA PHE A 198 0.31 7.84 39.96
C PHE A 198 -0.08 7.84 41.44
N THR A 199 0.02 6.70 42.09
CA THR A 199 -0.24 6.53 43.53
C THR A 199 0.96 5.87 44.18
N ALA A 200 1.55 6.51 45.18
CA ALA A 200 2.68 5.95 45.93
C ALA A 200 2.21 5.33 47.24
N TYR A 201 2.78 4.17 47.58
CA TYR A 201 2.59 3.45 48.82
C TYR A 201 3.93 3.35 49.55
N LEU A 202 3.97 3.84 50.79
CA LEU A 202 5.16 3.79 51.63
C LEU A 202 5.16 2.52 52.47
N GLN A 203 6.34 2.00 52.77
CA GLN A 203 6.49 0.80 53.59
C GLN A 203 6.18 1.09 55.06
N ASP A 204 5.38 0.21 55.68
CA ASP A 204 5.06 0.24 57.11
C ASP A 204 6.02 -0.65 57.93
N SER A 205 5.88 -0.62 59.26
CA SER A 205 6.74 -1.37 60.19
C SER A 205 6.71 -2.89 60.00
N THR A 206 5.67 -3.44 59.36
CA THR A 206 5.52 -4.87 59.03
C THR A 206 6.17 -5.25 57.69
N GLY A 207 6.76 -4.29 56.98
CA GLY A 207 7.33 -4.47 55.66
C GLY A 207 6.32 -4.41 54.51
N ALA A 208 5.03 -4.26 54.80
CA ALA A 208 3.96 -4.11 53.80
C ALA A 208 3.81 -2.65 53.33
N PHE A 209 3.34 -2.45 52.11
CA PHE A 209 3.11 -1.12 51.52
C PHE A 209 1.65 -0.68 51.69
N THR A 210 1.24 -0.19 52.87
CA THR A 210 -0.18 0.18 53.12
C THR A 210 -0.41 1.68 53.21
N ARG A 211 0.60 2.49 53.52
CA ARG A 211 0.46 3.95 53.64
C ARG A 211 0.46 4.66 52.27
N ALA A 212 -0.73 4.96 51.76
CA ALA A 212 -0.91 5.63 50.45
C ALA A 212 -0.73 7.16 50.53
N LEU A 213 -0.01 7.73 49.56
CA LEU A 213 0.10 9.18 49.36
C LEU A 213 -1.02 9.71 48.46
N LYS A 214 -1.23 11.04 48.49
CA LYS A 214 -2.19 11.71 47.61
C LYS A 214 -1.80 11.45 46.14
N PRO A 215 -2.71 10.90 45.32
CA PRO A 215 -2.40 10.56 43.94
C PRO A 215 -2.24 11.82 43.08
N VAL A 216 -1.36 11.75 42.09
CA VAL A 216 -1.15 12.81 41.10
C VAL A 216 -1.51 12.28 39.71
N VAL A 217 -2.17 13.11 38.91
CA VAL A 217 -2.67 12.75 37.57
C VAL A 217 -1.91 13.52 36.51
N SER A 218 -1.41 12.81 35.49
CA SER A 218 -0.68 13.39 34.36
C SER A 218 -1.57 14.24 33.46
N ASN A 219 -0.94 14.89 32.49
CA ASN A 219 -1.64 15.44 31.33
C ASN A 219 -2.36 14.38 30.49
N PRO A 220 -3.40 14.76 29.73
CA PRO A 220 -4.08 13.87 28.80
C PRO A 220 -3.18 13.33 27.69
N ILE A 221 -3.35 12.05 27.39
CA ILE A 221 -2.69 11.33 26.31
C ILE A 221 -3.75 11.01 25.27
N TYR A 222 -3.51 11.46 24.05
CA TYR A 222 -4.41 11.33 22.92
C TYR A 222 -3.96 10.20 22.00
N ASP A 223 -4.88 9.35 21.56
CA ASP A 223 -4.59 8.31 20.58
C ASP A 223 -4.28 8.92 19.21
N SER A 224 -3.08 8.69 18.70
CA SER A 224 -2.65 9.14 17.37
C SER A 224 -3.47 8.54 16.22
N LYS A 225 -4.17 7.43 16.43
CA LYS A 225 -5.10 6.87 15.43
C LYS A 225 -6.48 7.52 15.44
N SER A 226 -6.81 8.29 16.47
CA SER A 226 -8.03 9.07 16.51
C SER A 226 -7.98 10.22 15.49
N PRO A 227 -9.03 10.43 14.67
CA PRO A 227 -9.08 11.51 13.67
C PRO A 227 -8.91 12.91 14.25
N ASN A 228 -9.30 13.11 15.51
CA ASN A 228 -9.28 14.42 16.19
C ASN A 228 -7.93 14.67 16.88
N ALA A 229 -7.09 13.64 16.97
CA ALA A 229 -5.92 13.62 17.84
C ALA A 229 -4.64 13.17 17.14
N SER A 230 -4.72 12.85 15.84
CA SER A 230 -3.58 12.68 14.96
C SER A 230 -2.70 13.93 14.97
N ASN A 231 -1.39 13.72 14.94
CA ASN A 231 -0.45 14.82 14.80
C ASN A 231 -0.62 15.45 13.41
N LEU A 232 -0.72 16.79 13.37
CA LEU A 232 -0.81 17.51 12.12
C LEU A 232 0.58 17.58 11.47
N LYS A 233 0.65 17.24 10.19
CA LYS A 233 1.90 17.28 9.45
C LYS A 233 1.67 17.65 7.99
N ILE A 234 2.45 18.61 7.51
CA ILE A 234 2.50 18.97 6.10
C ILE A 234 3.53 18.08 5.41
N SER A 235 3.07 17.18 4.55
CA SER A 235 3.94 16.27 3.80
C SER A 235 4.63 17.03 2.66
N ARG A 236 3.86 17.66 1.76
CA ARG A 236 4.37 18.35 0.57
C ARG A 236 3.44 19.50 0.17
N MET A 237 4.00 20.50 -0.51
CA MET A 237 3.25 21.57 -1.17
C MET A 237 3.73 21.67 -2.63
N ASP A 238 2.86 22.10 -3.54
CA ASP A 238 3.20 22.29 -4.95
C ASP A 238 4.00 23.59 -5.19
N LYS A 239 3.65 24.66 -4.48
CA LYS A 239 4.32 25.97 -4.50
C LYS A 239 4.73 26.38 -3.10
N THR A 240 5.93 26.90 -2.96
CA THR A 240 6.49 27.44 -1.70
C THR A 240 6.70 28.95 -1.77
N CYS A 241 6.16 29.60 -2.80
CA CYS A 241 6.18 31.05 -2.97
C CYS A 241 4.90 31.55 -3.65
N GLY A 242 4.56 32.81 -3.42
CA GLY A 242 3.36 33.45 -3.98
C GLY A 242 3.46 34.97 -4.02
N SER A 243 2.50 35.61 -4.66
CA SER A 243 2.38 37.08 -4.74
C SER A 243 1.99 37.68 -3.38
N VAL A 244 2.51 38.87 -3.05
CA VAL A 244 2.08 39.64 -1.86
C VAL A 244 0.59 39.95 -1.81
N LEU A 245 -0.08 39.98 -2.96
CA LEU A 245 -1.53 40.22 -3.02
C LEU A 245 -2.36 39.00 -2.55
N GLY A 246 -1.74 37.83 -2.40
CA GLY A 246 -2.44 36.58 -2.17
C GLY A 246 -3.29 36.14 -3.36
N GLY A 247 -4.15 35.15 -3.13
CA GLY A 247 -5.07 34.60 -4.14
C GLY A 247 -4.47 33.48 -5.01
N ASP A 248 -3.19 33.16 -4.84
CA ASP A 248 -2.56 32.02 -5.53
C ASP A 248 -3.10 30.71 -4.98
N GLU A 249 -3.59 29.84 -5.87
CA GLU A 249 -4.02 28.48 -5.52
C GLU A 249 -2.80 27.57 -5.28
N ILE A 250 -2.84 26.87 -4.14
CA ILE A 250 -1.81 25.96 -3.64
C ILE A 250 -2.46 24.60 -3.32
N PHE A 251 -1.75 23.53 -3.71
CA PHE A 251 -2.09 22.16 -3.37
C PHE A 251 -1.19 21.66 -2.24
N LEU A 252 -1.79 21.43 -1.07
CA LEU A 252 -1.10 20.98 0.13
C LEU A 252 -1.46 19.52 0.45
N LEU A 253 -0.46 18.66 0.51
CA LEU A 253 -0.57 17.27 0.97
C LEU A 253 -0.23 17.18 2.46
N CYS A 254 -1.12 16.59 3.24
CA CYS A 254 -1.01 16.47 4.68
C CYS A 254 -1.36 15.08 5.19
N ASP A 255 -1.00 14.81 6.45
CA ASP A 255 -1.53 13.66 7.17
C ASP A 255 -3.03 13.86 7.47
N LYS A 256 -3.69 12.84 8.03
CA LYS A 256 -5.16 12.81 8.19
C LYS A 256 -5.69 14.02 8.97
N VAL A 257 -6.53 14.83 8.31
CA VAL A 257 -7.23 16.00 8.88
C VAL A 257 -8.76 15.88 8.81
N GLN A 258 -9.46 16.67 9.61
CA GLN A 258 -10.92 16.80 9.54
C GLN A 258 -11.29 18.10 8.83
N LYS A 259 -12.18 18.00 7.84
CA LYS A 259 -12.56 19.14 6.98
C LYS A 259 -13.18 20.33 7.74
N ASP A 260 -13.83 20.07 8.88
CA ASP A 260 -14.54 21.09 9.66
C ASP A 260 -13.70 21.65 10.83
N ASP A 261 -12.52 21.07 11.10
CA ASP A 261 -11.65 21.42 12.24
C ASP A 261 -10.19 21.56 11.79
N ILE A 262 -9.98 22.27 10.68
CA ILE A 262 -8.66 22.54 10.12
C ILE A 262 -8.61 23.94 9.50
N GLU A 263 -7.47 24.61 9.67
CA GLU A 263 -7.13 25.85 9.00
C GLU A 263 -5.62 25.90 8.70
N ILE A 264 -5.24 26.76 7.76
CA ILE A 264 -3.85 26.94 7.35
C ILE A 264 -3.44 28.33 7.81
N ARG A 265 -2.49 28.42 8.74
CA ARG A 265 -2.00 29.66 9.33
C ARG A 265 -0.67 30.04 8.71
N PHE A 266 -0.60 31.25 8.18
CA PHE A 266 0.62 31.95 7.79
C PHE A 266 0.97 32.91 8.90
N TYR A 267 2.24 32.97 9.29
CA TYR A 267 2.68 33.90 10.32
C TYR A 267 4.16 34.27 10.16
N GLU A 268 4.50 35.42 10.72
CA GLU A 268 5.86 35.96 10.80
C GLU A 268 6.06 36.47 12.23
N GLU A 269 7.20 36.13 12.83
CA GLU A 269 7.57 36.56 14.19
C GLU A 269 8.64 37.64 14.08
N ASP A 270 8.25 38.91 14.18
CA ASP A 270 9.15 40.06 14.30
C ASP A 270 9.18 40.61 15.73
N GLU A 271 10.25 41.33 16.11
CA GLU A 271 10.50 41.82 17.48
C GLU A 271 9.40 42.75 18.03
N ASP A 272 8.56 43.37 17.17
CA ASP A 272 7.52 44.34 17.53
C ASP A 272 6.07 43.88 17.19
N GLY A 273 5.88 42.65 16.67
CA GLY A 273 4.54 42.13 16.38
C GLY A 273 4.53 40.83 15.55
N CYS A 274 3.62 39.91 15.90
CA CYS A 274 3.39 38.68 15.13
C CYS A 274 2.30 38.93 14.08
N TRP A 275 2.66 38.98 12.80
CA TRP A 275 1.65 38.95 11.73
C TRP A 275 1.07 37.53 11.64
N GLU A 276 -0.25 37.41 11.51
CA GLU A 276 -0.90 36.15 11.16
C GLU A 276 -2.02 36.35 10.13
N ALA A 277 -2.13 35.40 9.20
CA ALA A 277 -3.21 35.32 8.23
C ALA A 277 -3.57 33.87 7.90
N PHE A 278 -4.76 33.66 7.34
CA PHE A 278 -5.28 32.31 7.08
C PHE A 278 -5.48 32.05 5.59
N GLY A 279 -5.10 30.86 5.14
CA GLY A 279 -5.42 30.40 3.80
C GLY A 279 -6.94 30.28 3.59
N ASP A 280 -7.42 30.74 2.45
CA ASP A 280 -8.84 30.72 2.10
C ASP A 280 -9.20 29.40 1.41
N PHE A 281 -10.11 28.64 2.00
CA PHE A 281 -10.65 27.40 1.44
C PHE A 281 -11.95 26.98 2.14
N SER A 282 -12.76 26.19 1.46
CA SER A 282 -13.99 25.58 1.98
C SER A 282 -13.78 24.12 2.40
N PRO A 283 -14.64 23.55 3.27
CA PRO A 283 -14.57 22.12 3.63
C PRO A 283 -14.67 21.15 2.43
N THR A 284 -15.18 21.62 1.27
CA THR A 284 -15.21 20.88 0.00
C THR A 284 -13.83 20.71 -0.63
N ASP A 285 -12.91 21.62 -0.34
CA ASP A 285 -11.57 21.65 -0.92
C ASP A 285 -10.59 20.72 -0.15
N VAL A 286 -11.06 20.15 0.96
CA VAL A 286 -10.37 19.11 1.72
C VAL A 286 -10.62 17.76 1.07
N HIS A 287 -9.68 17.32 0.22
CA HIS A 287 -9.78 16.08 -0.52
C HIS A 287 -9.44 14.86 0.35
N LYS A 288 -10.47 14.05 0.63
CA LYS A 288 -10.36 12.74 1.29
C LYS A 288 -9.53 12.75 2.58
N GLN A 289 -9.51 13.86 3.33
CA GLN A 289 -8.77 14.03 4.59
C GLN A 289 -7.23 14.11 4.47
N TYR A 290 -6.65 14.08 3.27
CA TYR A 290 -5.18 14.02 3.09
C TYR A 290 -4.61 15.12 2.19
N ALA A 291 -5.46 15.93 1.58
CA ALA A 291 -5.03 17.07 0.80
C ALA A 291 -6.00 18.24 0.99
N ILE A 292 -5.47 19.46 0.88
CA ILE A 292 -6.22 20.70 0.97
C ILE A 292 -5.79 21.56 -0.21
N VAL A 293 -6.75 22.03 -0.99
CA VAL A 293 -6.55 23.08 -1.99
C VAL A 293 -7.00 24.38 -1.36
N PHE A 294 -6.14 25.40 -1.35
CA PHE A 294 -6.45 26.68 -0.73
C PHE A 294 -5.81 27.84 -1.50
N LYS A 295 -6.30 29.05 -1.24
CA LYS A 295 -5.73 30.30 -1.76
C LYS A 295 -4.91 31.00 -0.70
N THR A 296 -3.75 31.50 -1.09
CA THR A 296 -2.86 32.24 -0.18
C THR A 296 -3.52 33.53 0.32
N PRO A 297 -3.33 33.90 1.60
CA PRO A 297 -3.75 35.22 2.08
C PRO A 297 -2.84 36.31 1.51
N ALA A 298 -3.34 37.55 1.50
CA ALA A 298 -2.52 38.72 1.22
C ALA A 298 -1.53 38.96 2.37
N TYR A 299 -0.30 39.35 2.04
CA TYR A 299 0.68 39.77 3.04
C TYR A 299 0.31 41.15 3.61
N HIS A 300 0.66 41.45 4.86
CA HIS A 300 0.23 42.69 5.50
C HIS A 300 0.75 43.95 4.82
N SER A 301 1.91 43.87 4.19
CA SER A 301 2.50 44.96 3.41
C SER A 301 2.56 44.58 1.93
N THR A 302 1.84 45.30 1.09
CA THR A 302 1.89 45.10 -0.37
C THR A 302 3.13 45.72 -1.02
N GLU A 303 3.87 46.55 -0.29
CA GLU A 303 5.01 47.34 -0.77
C GLU A 303 6.36 46.76 -0.32
N ILE A 304 6.55 45.45 -0.49
CA ILE A 304 7.87 44.85 -0.25
C ILE A 304 8.78 45.13 -1.45
N GLU A 305 10.06 45.46 -1.22
CA GLU A 305 11.06 45.61 -2.30
C GLU A 305 11.80 44.30 -2.60
N ARG A 306 11.86 43.40 -1.61
CA ARG A 306 12.57 42.12 -1.66
C ARG A 306 11.64 40.99 -1.23
N PRO A 307 11.89 39.75 -1.66
CA PRO A 307 11.11 38.61 -1.21
C PRO A 307 11.20 38.41 0.30
N VAL A 308 10.05 38.24 0.95
CA VAL A 308 9.94 38.04 2.41
C VAL A 308 9.55 36.58 2.68
N THR A 309 10.19 35.93 3.64
CA THR A 309 9.92 34.53 3.97
C THR A 309 9.18 34.44 5.29
N VAL A 310 7.96 33.92 5.23
CA VAL A 310 7.09 33.68 6.38
C VAL A 310 6.99 32.18 6.68
N PHE A 311 6.37 31.83 7.80
CA PHE A 311 6.06 30.45 8.17
C PHE A 311 4.60 30.10 7.89
N LEU A 312 4.39 28.85 7.48
CA LEU A 312 3.09 28.25 7.20
C LEU A 312 2.95 26.97 8.02
N GLN A 313 1.85 26.83 8.74
CA GLN A 313 1.51 25.61 9.49
C GLN A 313 0.03 25.25 9.38
N LEU A 314 -0.29 23.98 9.56
CA LEU A 314 -1.67 23.52 9.76
C LEU A 314 -2.05 23.74 11.23
N ARG A 315 -3.27 24.19 11.49
CA ARG A 315 -3.81 24.38 12.85
C ARG A 315 -5.21 23.79 12.98
N ARG A 316 -5.52 23.13 14.11
CA ARG A 316 -6.90 22.71 14.44
C ARG A 316 -7.65 23.88 15.07
N LYS A 317 -8.89 24.13 14.63
CA LYS A 317 -9.71 25.26 15.10
C LYS A 317 -10.11 25.12 16.57
N LYS A 318 -10.46 23.91 17.00
CA LYS A 318 -10.95 23.65 18.37
C LYS A 318 -9.84 23.45 19.39
N ALA A 319 -8.82 22.68 19.03
CA ALA A 319 -7.76 22.26 19.95
C ALA A 319 -6.53 23.17 19.91
N GLY A 320 -6.37 24.01 18.87
CA GLY A 320 -5.21 24.88 18.70
C GLY A 320 -3.91 24.15 18.31
N ASP A 321 -3.93 22.82 18.20
CA ASP A 321 -2.75 22.04 17.80
C ASP A 321 -2.23 22.51 16.44
N SER A 322 -0.92 22.62 16.32
CA SER A 322 -0.26 23.06 15.09
C SER A 322 0.75 22.04 14.59
N SER A 323 0.97 21.99 13.27
CA SER A 323 2.04 21.21 12.66
C SER A 323 3.39 21.92 12.78
N ASP A 324 4.48 21.19 12.50
CA ASP A 324 5.78 21.83 12.26
C ASP A 324 5.66 22.90 11.15
N PRO A 325 6.27 24.09 11.33
CA PRO A 325 6.17 25.17 10.36
C PRO A 325 6.99 24.87 9.09
N LYS A 326 6.48 25.33 7.94
CA LYS A 326 7.18 25.33 6.65
C LYS A 326 7.37 26.74 6.15
N GLN A 327 8.49 27.01 5.52
CA GLN A 327 8.78 28.32 4.94
C GLN A 327 7.95 28.55 3.67
N PHE A 328 7.43 29.77 3.53
CA PHE A 328 6.73 30.26 2.35
C PHE A 328 7.23 31.67 2.01
N THR A 329 7.57 31.93 0.75
CA THR A 329 8.15 33.21 0.34
C THR A 329 7.16 34.07 -0.44
N TYR A 330 6.83 35.25 0.09
CA TYR A 330 6.08 36.28 -0.63
C TYR A 330 6.99 37.07 -1.56
N ILE A 331 6.53 37.31 -2.79
CA ILE A 331 7.28 37.98 -3.86
C ILE A 331 6.64 39.35 -4.16
N PRO A 332 7.45 40.42 -4.30
CA PRO A 332 6.96 41.77 -4.59
C PRO A 332 6.15 41.88 -5.88
N GLN A 333 5.15 42.76 -5.88
CA GLN A 333 4.41 43.12 -7.08
C GLN A 333 5.23 44.09 -7.94
N VAL A 334 5.63 43.64 -9.14
CA VAL A 334 6.35 44.51 -10.08
C VAL A 334 5.36 45.46 -10.75
N LEU A 335 5.16 46.65 -10.18
CA LEU A 335 4.47 47.77 -10.82
C LEU A 335 5.46 48.52 -11.73
N GLY A 336 5.28 48.40 -13.05
CA GLY A 336 5.75 49.37 -14.07
C GLY A 336 7.27 49.59 -14.23
N GLU A 337 7.79 49.18 -15.38
CA GLU A 337 9.17 49.35 -15.92
C GLU A 337 10.32 48.59 -15.22
N PRO A 338 11.00 47.64 -15.90
CA PRO A 338 12.11 46.92 -15.30
C PRO A 338 13.42 47.73 -15.35
N PRO A 339 14.25 47.68 -14.30
CA PRO A 339 15.53 48.38 -14.26
C PRO A 339 16.53 47.81 -15.28
N ARG A 340 17.31 48.71 -15.88
CA ARG A 340 18.26 48.50 -17.01
C ARG A 340 19.38 47.47 -16.82
N CYS A 341 19.41 46.69 -15.73
CA CYS A 341 20.49 45.73 -15.46
C CYS A 341 20.11 44.24 -15.62
N THR A 342 18.83 43.90 -15.81
CA THR A 342 18.40 42.50 -16.11
C THR A 342 17.93 42.31 -17.55
N GLN A 343 17.78 43.38 -18.32
CA GLN A 343 17.36 43.33 -19.72
C GLN A 343 18.33 42.56 -20.61
N HIS A 344 19.66 42.69 -20.49
CA HIS A 344 20.57 42.02 -21.42
C HIS A 344 20.51 40.48 -21.35
N ILE A 345 20.23 39.91 -20.17
CA ILE A 345 20.20 38.45 -19.97
C ILE A 345 18.81 37.87 -20.30
N LEU A 346 17.73 38.57 -19.94
CA LEU A 346 16.36 38.12 -20.22
C LEU A 346 15.92 38.42 -21.66
N THR A 347 16.30 39.55 -22.26
CA THR A 347 16.05 39.81 -23.70
C THR A 347 16.92 38.95 -24.59
N GLY A 348 18.16 38.63 -24.19
CA GLY A 348 18.99 37.66 -24.91
C GLY A 348 18.39 36.25 -24.93
N ARG A 349 17.84 35.78 -23.79
CA ARG A 349 17.16 34.49 -23.69
C ARG A 349 15.79 34.49 -24.39
N SER A 350 15.03 35.59 -24.31
CA SER A 350 13.76 35.79 -25.03
C SER A 350 13.96 35.86 -26.55
N ALA A 351 14.96 36.60 -27.04
CA ALA A 351 15.32 36.66 -28.44
C ALA A 351 15.86 35.32 -28.96
N ALA A 352 16.66 34.60 -28.16
CA ALA A 352 17.10 33.25 -28.48
C ALA A 352 15.93 32.25 -28.52
N LEU A 353 14.97 32.35 -27.60
CA LEU A 353 13.76 31.52 -27.61
C LEU A 353 12.89 31.83 -28.83
N ASN A 354 12.62 33.10 -29.13
CA ASN A 354 11.87 33.50 -30.33
C ASN A 354 12.59 33.06 -31.61
N SER A 355 13.91 33.21 -31.68
CA SER A 355 14.72 32.72 -32.81
C SER A 355 14.57 31.21 -32.99
N ARG A 356 14.62 30.43 -31.90
CA ARG A 356 14.42 28.96 -31.93
C ARG A 356 13.00 28.58 -32.35
N VAL A 357 11.98 29.30 -31.89
CA VAL A 357 10.58 29.07 -32.29
C VAL A 357 10.40 29.38 -33.78
N SER A 358 10.89 30.52 -34.26
CA SER A 358 10.85 30.89 -35.68
C SER A 358 11.68 29.96 -36.56
N GLN A 359 12.79 29.42 -36.06
CA GLN A 359 13.59 28.42 -36.78
C GLN A 359 12.85 27.09 -36.87
N SER A 360 12.26 26.62 -35.77
CA SER A 360 11.45 25.39 -35.76
C SER A 360 10.22 25.50 -36.67
N ALA A 361 9.56 26.67 -36.69
CA ALA A 361 8.43 26.93 -37.58
C ALA A 361 8.85 26.90 -39.06
N ARG A 362 9.98 27.53 -39.41
CA ARG A 362 10.54 27.48 -40.77
C ARG A 362 10.93 26.06 -41.19
N GLN A 363 11.56 25.30 -40.30
CA GLN A 363 11.89 23.90 -40.56
C GLN A 363 10.64 23.06 -40.82
N THR A 364 9.60 23.22 -39.99
CA THR A 364 8.32 22.50 -40.15
C THR A 364 7.62 22.88 -41.46
N ALA A 365 7.59 24.17 -41.82
CA ALA A 365 7.03 24.64 -43.09
C ALA A 365 7.79 24.08 -44.30
N THR A 366 9.12 24.03 -44.21
CA THR A 366 9.97 23.48 -45.29
C THR A 366 9.73 21.99 -45.49
N ALA A 367 9.62 21.21 -44.41
CA ALA A 367 9.27 19.79 -44.52
C ALA A 367 7.87 19.57 -45.08
N LEU A 368 6.89 20.44 -44.77
CA LEU A 368 5.56 20.35 -45.35
C LEU A 368 5.58 20.60 -46.86
N LEU A 369 6.33 21.60 -47.31
CA LEU A 369 6.53 21.86 -48.74
C LEU A 369 7.24 20.69 -49.44
N GLN A 370 8.25 20.10 -48.81
CA GLN A 370 8.96 18.93 -49.33
C GLN A 370 8.09 17.68 -49.34
N TYR A 371 7.20 17.50 -48.37
CA TYR A 371 6.19 16.44 -48.39
C TYR A 371 5.23 16.61 -49.56
N CYS A 372 4.73 17.83 -49.81
CA CYS A 372 3.85 18.10 -50.94
C CYS A 372 4.50 17.81 -52.29
N SER A 373 5.84 17.93 -52.40
CA SER A 373 6.56 17.63 -53.65
C SER A 373 6.99 16.17 -53.80
N THR A 374 7.29 15.47 -52.69
CA THR A 374 7.82 14.10 -52.71
C THR A 374 6.79 13.02 -52.38
N GLY A 375 5.69 13.36 -51.70
CA GLY A 375 4.73 12.43 -51.14
C GLY A 375 5.26 11.60 -49.95
N ASP A 376 6.47 11.86 -49.48
CA ASP A 376 7.14 11.06 -48.46
C ASP A 376 6.95 11.63 -47.05
N ALA A 377 6.08 10.99 -46.26
CA ALA A 377 5.77 11.42 -44.90
C ALA A 377 6.95 11.32 -43.92
N ARG A 378 8.04 10.61 -44.29
CA ARG A 378 9.23 10.46 -43.45
C ARG A 378 9.90 11.81 -43.14
N VAL A 379 9.86 12.77 -44.07
CA VAL A 379 10.45 14.10 -43.89
C VAL A 379 9.72 14.89 -42.79
N LEU A 380 8.38 14.82 -42.78
CA LEU A 380 7.55 15.44 -41.75
C LEU A 380 7.80 14.80 -40.37
N LEU A 381 7.82 13.47 -40.33
CA LEU A 381 8.04 12.70 -39.10
C LEU A 381 9.46 12.90 -38.53
N ALA A 382 10.47 13.10 -39.37
CA ALA A 382 11.84 13.36 -38.93
C ALA A 382 11.96 14.67 -38.13
N ILE A 383 11.25 15.73 -38.54
CA ILE A 383 11.23 16.99 -37.79
C ILE A 383 10.46 16.84 -36.47
N GLN A 384 9.34 16.15 -36.51
CA GLN A 384 8.48 15.92 -35.34
C GLN A 384 8.86 14.67 -34.54
N ARG A 385 10.10 14.19 -34.66
CA ARG A 385 10.59 12.94 -34.02
C ARG A 385 10.32 12.86 -32.51
N HIS A 386 10.31 14.00 -31.82
CA HIS A 386 10.03 14.07 -30.38
C HIS A 386 8.59 13.67 -30.02
N LEU A 387 7.64 13.80 -30.95
CA LEU A 387 6.24 13.41 -30.76
C LEU A 387 6.03 11.90 -30.90
N CYS A 388 6.95 11.18 -31.56
CA CYS A 388 6.84 9.74 -31.75
C CYS A 388 6.97 8.93 -30.44
N GLY A 389 7.51 9.53 -29.38
CA GLY A 389 7.64 8.92 -28.05
C GLY A 389 6.52 9.27 -27.07
N ILE A 390 5.57 10.15 -27.45
CA ILE A 390 4.48 10.55 -26.55
C ILE A 390 3.52 9.37 -26.37
N GLN A 391 3.03 9.20 -25.14
CA GLN A 391 2.09 8.14 -24.78
C GLN A 391 0.68 8.71 -24.59
N ASP A 392 -0.33 7.96 -25.00
CA ASP A 392 -1.73 8.28 -24.74
C ASP A 392 -2.16 7.90 -23.30
N GLY A 393 -3.45 8.02 -22.98
CA GLY A 393 -3.97 7.66 -21.65
C GLY A 393 -3.83 6.17 -21.29
N ASN A 394 -3.49 5.30 -22.23
CA ASN A 394 -3.21 3.87 -22.02
C ASN A 394 -1.70 3.57 -22.01
N GLY A 395 -0.85 4.58 -22.17
CA GLY A 395 0.59 4.39 -22.33
C GLY A 395 1.02 4.03 -23.76
N ASP A 396 0.10 4.02 -24.73
CA ASP A 396 0.37 3.60 -26.10
C ASP A 396 1.04 4.76 -26.88
N THR A 397 2.20 4.49 -27.48
CA THR A 397 2.87 5.42 -28.41
C THR A 397 2.23 5.40 -29.80
N PRO A 398 2.49 6.38 -30.69
CA PRO A 398 2.04 6.33 -32.09
C PRO A 398 2.36 5.01 -32.80
N LEU A 399 3.49 4.37 -32.47
CA LEU A 399 3.86 3.06 -33.00
C LEU A 399 2.93 1.95 -32.47
N HIS A 400 2.57 1.96 -31.19
CA HIS A 400 1.58 1.02 -30.64
C HIS A 400 0.23 1.16 -31.35
N LEU A 401 -0.26 2.39 -31.52
CA LEU A 401 -1.52 2.67 -32.21
C LEU A 401 -1.51 2.20 -33.67
N ALA A 402 -0.42 2.45 -34.40
CA ALA A 402 -0.27 2.01 -35.78
C ALA A 402 -0.35 0.47 -35.89
N ILE A 403 0.24 -0.26 -34.93
CA ILE A 403 0.17 -1.72 -34.85
C ILE A 403 -1.25 -2.17 -34.50
N ILE A 404 -1.89 -1.57 -33.50
CA ILE A 404 -3.27 -1.89 -33.10
C ILE A 404 -4.24 -1.73 -34.27
N HIS A 405 -4.06 -0.67 -35.08
CA HIS A 405 -4.89 -0.39 -36.25
C HIS A 405 -4.43 -1.05 -37.55
N HIS A 406 -3.43 -1.94 -37.49
CA HIS A 406 -2.94 -2.74 -38.62
C HIS A 406 -2.44 -1.90 -39.81
N GLN A 407 -1.89 -0.70 -39.54
CA GLN A 407 -1.44 0.24 -40.56
C GLN A 407 0.02 -0.02 -40.98
N THR A 408 0.24 -1.11 -41.71
CA THR A 408 1.59 -1.58 -42.11
C THR A 408 2.46 -0.52 -42.80
N GLY A 409 1.90 0.30 -43.69
CA GLY A 409 2.65 1.37 -44.38
C GLY A 409 3.14 2.46 -43.42
N VAL A 410 2.31 2.87 -42.46
CA VAL A 410 2.67 3.86 -41.44
C VAL A 410 3.74 3.30 -40.49
N ILE A 411 3.61 2.03 -40.11
CA ILE A 411 4.59 1.33 -39.26
C ILE A 411 5.97 1.33 -39.93
N GLN A 412 6.06 0.97 -41.21
CA GLN A 412 7.32 0.95 -41.95
C GLN A 412 7.96 2.35 -42.04
N GLN A 413 7.17 3.39 -42.30
CA GLN A 413 7.66 4.77 -42.35
C GLN A 413 8.16 5.24 -40.98
N LEU A 414 7.41 4.97 -39.90
CA LEU A 414 7.81 5.30 -38.53
C LEU A 414 9.10 4.58 -38.12
N ILE A 415 9.22 3.28 -38.40
CA ILE A 415 10.44 2.53 -38.06
C ILE A 415 11.64 3.06 -38.84
N HIS A 416 11.47 3.37 -40.14
CA HIS A 416 12.54 3.92 -40.95
C HIS A 416 13.04 5.29 -40.44
N THR A 417 12.14 6.17 -40.00
CA THR A 417 12.53 7.48 -39.43
C THR A 417 13.19 7.33 -38.07
N LEU A 418 12.73 6.40 -37.24
CA LEU A 418 13.32 6.10 -35.93
C LEU A 418 14.74 5.54 -36.06
N LEU A 419 14.97 4.63 -37.01
CA LEU A 419 16.30 4.07 -37.31
C LEU A 419 17.27 5.15 -37.81
N SER A 420 16.80 6.07 -38.66
CA SER A 420 17.62 7.16 -39.20
C SER A 420 18.05 8.16 -38.13
N SER A 421 17.36 8.23 -36.99
CA SER A 421 17.49 9.29 -35.99
C SER A 421 18.21 8.86 -34.69
N GLN A 422 18.83 7.68 -34.64
CA GLN A 422 19.52 7.10 -33.46
C GLN A 422 18.66 7.01 -32.17
N GLN A 423 17.33 7.03 -32.26
CA GLN A 423 16.43 6.85 -31.11
C GLN A 423 15.78 5.46 -31.10
N GLN A 424 16.61 4.43 -31.00
CA GLN A 424 16.17 3.04 -30.91
C GLN A 424 15.33 2.76 -29.64
N GLY A 425 15.52 3.57 -28.58
CA GLY A 425 14.77 3.46 -27.32
C GLY A 425 13.25 3.46 -27.46
N ILE A 426 12.69 4.16 -28.46
CA ILE A 426 11.23 4.26 -28.66
C ILE A 426 10.61 2.91 -29.04
N ILE A 427 11.39 2.02 -29.67
CA ILE A 427 10.95 0.67 -30.05
C ILE A 427 10.75 -0.22 -28.82
N HIS A 428 11.39 0.12 -27.70
CA HIS A 428 11.30 -0.60 -26.42
C HIS A 428 10.32 0.02 -25.43
N THR A 429 9.74 1.19 -25.75
CA THR A 429 8.78 1.85 -24.85
C THR A 429 7.60 0.92 -24.60
N ALA A 430 7.26 0.73 -23.33
CA ALA A 430 6.17 -0.13 -22.92
C ALA A 430 4.93 0.71 -22.53
N ASN A 431 3.73 0.20 -22.82
CA ASN A 431 2.48 0.81 -22.40
C ASN A 431 2.12 0.49 -20.93
N HIS A 432 0.93 0.88 -20.44
CA HIS A 432 0.52 0.62 -19.05
C HIS A 432 0.37 -0.89 -18.72
N LEU A 433 0.32 -1.76 -19.73
CA LEU A 433 0.35 -3.22 -19.58
C LEU A 433 1.79 -3.79 -19.69
N GLN A 434 2.79 -2.91 -19.68
CA GLN A 434 4.19 -3.23 -19.95
C GLN A 434 4.42 -3.91 -21.33
N GLN A 435 3.47 -3.77 -22.26
CA GLN A 435 3.59 -4.35 -23.58
C GLN A 435 4.38 -3.40 -24.47
N THR A 436 5.42 -3.92 -25.12
CA THR A 436 6.17 -3.22 -26.16
C THR A 436 5.46 -3.34 -27.51
N PRO A 437 5.85 -2.53 -28.53
CA PRO A 437 5.36 -2.69 -29.90
C PRO A 437 5.50 -4.13 -30.43
N LEU A 438 6.57 -4.84 -30.04
CA LEU A 438 6.78 -6.24 -30.42
C LEU A 438 5.73 -7.18 -29.80
N HIS A 439 5.38 -6.98 -28.51
CA HIS A 439 4.30 -7.75 -27.87
C HIS A 439 2.97 -7.55 -28.61
N LEU A 440 2.62 -6.29 -28.94
CA LEU A 440 1.39 -6.01 -29.68
C LEU A 440 1.38 -6.60 -31.08
N ALA A 441 2.51 -6.60 -31.79
CA ALA A 441 2.62 -7.21 -33.11
C ALA A 441 2.36 -8.73 -33.06
N VAL A 442 2.82 -9.42 -32.00
CA VAL A 442 2.53 -10.84 -31.76
C VAL A 442 1.05 -11.04 -31.41
N ILE A 443 0.49 -10.25 -30.48
CA ILE A 443 -0.92 -10.37 -30.05
C ILE A 443 -1.89 -10.14 -31.23
N THR A 444 -1.57 -9.19 -32.11
CA THR A 444 -2.35 -8.88 -33.32
C THR A 444 -2.04 -9.81 -34.49
N ARG A 445 -1.11 -10.76 -34.33
CA ARG A 445 -0.72 -11.78 -35.32
C ARG A 445 -0.12 -11.22 -36.62
N GLN A 446 0.63 -10.12 -36.53
CA GLN A 446 1.18 -9.42 -37.69
C GLN A 446 2.62 -9.87 -38.00
N VAL A 447 2.77 -10.99 -38.74
CA VAL A 447 4.08 -11.60 -39.08
C VAL A 447 5.06 -10.61 -39.70
N LYS A 448 4.61 -9.84 -40.72
CA LYS A 448 5.47 -8.86 -41.42
C LYS A 448 5.95 -7.74 -40.49
N VAL A 449 5.12 -7.32 -39.55
CA VAL A 449 5.47 -6.25 -38.60
C VAL A 449 6.47 -6.76 -37.57
N VAL A 450 6.30 -7.99 -37.08
CA VAL A 450 7.27 -8.66 -36.21
C VAL A 450 8.64 -8.72 -36.88
N GLU A 451 8.70 -9.13 -38.15
CA GLU A 451 9.95 -9.16 -38.91
C GLU A 451 10.63 -7.78 -39.02
N VAL A 452 9.85 -6.74 -39.34
CA VAL A 452 10.39 -5.38 -39.46
C VAL A 452 10.87 -4.84 -38.11
N LEU A 453 10.14 -5.09 -37.02
CA LEU A 453 10.53 -4.65 -35.67
C LEU A 453 11.81 -5.35 -35.20
N LEU A 454 11.96 -6.65 -35.43
CA LEU A 454 13.17 -7.40 -35.06
C LEU A 454 14.39 -6.91 -35.87
N LYS A 455 14.22 -6.69 -37.19
CA LYS A 455 15.27 -6.08 -38.04
C LYS A 455 15.63 -4.66 -37.60
N ALA A 456 14.70 -3.94 -36.98
CA ALA A 456 14.93 -2.61 -36.43
C ALA A 456 15.59 -2.61 -35.04
N GLY A 457 15.92 -3.79 -34.49
CA GLY A 457 16.58 -3.93 -33.19
C GLY A 457 15.63 -4.01 -32.00
N ALA A 458 14.35 -4.37 -32.20
CA ALA A 458 13.45 -4.64 -31.09
C ALA A 458 13.96 -5.79 -30.22
N ASP A 459 14.03 -5.56 -28.91
CA ASP A 459 14.55 -6.52 -27.93
C ASP A 459 13.45 -7.54 -27.56
N PRO A 460 13.62 -8.84 -27.86
CA PRO A 460 12.66 -9.88 -27.52
C PRO A 460 12.73 -10.34 -26.06
N SER A 461 13.69 -9.86 -25.27
CA SER A 461 13.85 -10.22 -23.85
C SER A 461 12.88 -9.49 -22.91
N LEU A 462 12.34 -8.36 -23.37
CA LEU A 462 11.40 -7.55 -22.60
C LEU A 462 10.13 -8.35 -22.30
N VAL A 463 9.59 -8.17 -21.10
CA VAL A 463 8.41 -8.87 -20.59
C VAL A 463 7.22 -7.94 -20.43
N ASP A 464 6.01 -8.47 -20.59
CA ASP A 464 4.78 -7.79 -20.26
C ASP A 464 4.45 -7.87 -18.75
N LYS A 465 3.28 -7.34 -18.37
CA LYS A 465 2.79 -7.31 -16.98
C LYS A 465 2.70 -8.70 -16.32
N ASP A 466 2.50 -9.75 -17.12
CA ASP A 466 2.38 -11.13 -16.63
C ASP A 466 3.75 -11.85 -16.67
N GLY A 467 4.83 -11.12 -16.96
CA GLY A 467 6.17 -11.67 -17.09
C GLY A 467 6.38 -12.43 -18.41
N ARG A 468 5.48 -12.28 -19.39
CA ARG A 468 5.53 -13.02 -20.65
C ARG A 468 6.36 -12.26 -21.67
N THR A 469 7.34 -12.93 -22.25
CA THR A 469 8.07 -12.42 -23.43
C THR A 469 7.22 -12.56 -24.71
N PRO A 470 7.58 -11.91 -25.82
CA PRO A 470 6.90 -12.12 -27.10
C PRO A 470 6.88 -13.60 -27.55
N LEU A 471 7.88 -14.39 -27.13
CA LEU A 471 7.94 -15.83 -27.38
C LEU A 471 6.83 -16.59 -26.62
N HIS A 472 6.58 -16.25 -25.35
CA HIS A 472 5.47 -16.80 -24.57
C HIS A 472 4.12 -16.51 -25.25
N LEU A 473 3.93 -15.27 -25.71
CA LEU A 473 2.69 -14.86 -26.38
C LEU A 473 2.48 -15.58 -27.72
N ALA A 474 3.55 -15.80 -28.51
CA ALA A 474 3.47 -16.55 -29.76
C ALA A 474 3.11 -18.03 -29.51
N ALA A 475 3.69 -18.64 -28.46
CA ALA A 475 3.36 -19.99 -28.03
C ALA A 475 1.89 -20.09 -27.56
N LEU A 476 1.43 -19.13 -26.76
CA LEU A 476 0.05 -19.03 -26.28
C LEU A 476 -0.96 -18.72 -27.40
N ALA A 477 -0.54 -18.10 -28.49
CA ALA A 477 -1.40 -17.86 -29.65
C ALA A 477 -1.50 -19.08 -30.59
N GLY A 478 -0.52 -20.01 -30.52
CA GLY A 478 -0.40 -21.14 -31.44
C GLY A 478 0.18 -20.78 -32.82
N ASP A 479 0.78 -19.59 -32.96
CA ASP A 479 1.20 -19.03 -34.24
C ASP A 479 2.64 -19.44 -34.61
N HIS A 480 2.78 -20.65 -35.15
CA HIS A 480 4.07 -21.24 -35.55
C HIS A 480 4.91 -20.35 -36.50
N ASN A 481 4.28 -19.55 -37.37
CA ASN A 481 5.00 -18.66 -38.27
C ASN A 481 5.73 -17.54 -37.51
N ILE A 482 5.04 -16.88 -36.57
CA ILE A 482 5.62 -15.82 -35.74
C ILE A 482 6.71 -16.40 -34.85
N LEU A 483 6.43 -17.56 -34.27
CA LEU A 483 7.38 -18.28 -33.43
C LEU A 483 8.67 -18.63 -34.18
N ARG A 484 8.56 -19.12 -35.42
CA ARG A 484 9.71 -19.41 -36.28
C ARG A 484 10.55 -18.16 -36.55
N PHE A 485 9.92 -17.02 -36.83
CA PHE A 485 10.65 -15.77 -37.05
C PHE A 485 11.33 -15.24 -35.79
N LEU A 486 10.67 -15.34 -34.63
CA LEU A 486 11.26 -14.99 -33.34
C LEU A 486 12.47 -15.88 -33.06
N LEU A 487 12.33 -17.21 -33.17
CA LEU A 487 13.43 -18.16 -32.95
C LEU A 487 14.59 -17.97 -33.93
N ALA A 488 14.32 -17.63 -35.20
CA ALA A 488 15.38 -17.35 -36.17
C ALA A 488 16.17 -16.07 -35.86
N HIS A 489 15.55 -15.07 -35.23
CA HIS A 489 16.22 -13.80 -34.84
C HIS A 489 16.78 -13.85 -33.41
N LEU A 490 16.38 -14.84 -32.59
CA LEU A 490 16.96 -15.14 -31.30
C LEU A 490 18.36 -15.75 -31.52
N GLY A 491 19.37 -14.91 -31.74
CA GLY A 491 20.76 -15.34 -31.79
C GLY A 491 21.25 -15.94 -30.46
N GLU A 492 22.51 -16.35 -30.39
CA GLU A 492 23.10 -17.02 -29.21
C GLU A 492 22.89 -16.26 -27.89
N CYS A 493 22.90 -14.92 -27.92
CA CYS A 493 22.71 -14.08 -26.74
C CYS A 493 21.34 -14.25 -26.05
N HIS A 494 20.31 -14.67 -26.79
CA HIS A 494 18.93 -14.75 -26.31
C HIS A 494 18.38 -16.18 -26.27
N ALA A 495 19.23 -17.19 -26.47
CA ALA A 495 18.83 -18.61 -26.43
C ALA A 495 18.20 -19.01 -25.08
N HIS A 496 18.58 -18.34 -23.99
CA HIS A 496 18.01 -18.58 -22.65
C HIS A 496 16.52 -18.23 -22.56
N LEU A 497 16.00 -17.32 -23.40
CA LEU A 497 14.60 -16.88 -23.35
C LEU A 497 13.60 -18.01 -23.64
N VAL A 498 14.03 -19.05 -24.36
CA VAL A 498 13.20 -20.23 -24.65
C VAL A 498 12.88 -21.03 -23.36
N ASN A 499 13.70 -20.88 -22.33
CA ASN A 499 13.58 -21.55 -21.03
C ASN A 499 13.29 -20.59 -19.88
N MET A 500 12.93 -19.33 -20.15
CA MET A 500 12.52 -18.39 -19.11
C MET A 500 11.06 -18.63 -18.73
N PRO A 501 10.71 -18.70 -17.43
CA PRO A 501 9.32 -18.82 -16.99
C PRO A 501 8.63 -17.44 -16.90
N ASP A 502 7.31 -17.42 -17.13
CA ASP A 502 6.45 -16.27 -16.83
C ASP A 502 6.17 -16.13 -15.31
N PHE A 503 5.41 -15.10 -14.88
CA PHE A 503 5.07 -14.93 -13.46
C PHE A 503 4.13 -16.01 -12.91
N HIS A 504 3.54 -16.84 -13.78
CA HIS A 504 2.82 -18.03 -13.36
C HIS A 504 3.73 -19.27 -13.23
N GLY A 505 5.03 -19.14 -13.53
CA GLY A 505 5.99 -20.22 -13.47
C GLY A 505 5.98 -21.12 -14.69
N LEU A 506 5.38 -20.69 -15.80
CA LEU A 506 5.23 -21.47 -17.03
C LEU A 506 6.26 -21.05 -18.07
N HIS A 507 6.95 -22.04 -18.64
CA HIS A 507 7.82 -21.85 -19.78
C HIS A 507 7.02 -21.72 -21.09
N PRO A 508 7.59 -21.16 -22.17
CA PRO A 508 6.95 -21.08 -23.49
C PRO A 508 6.46 -22.45 -23.98
N LEU A 509 7.22 -23.52 -23.69
CA LEU A 509 6.85 -24.89 -24.01
C LEU A 509 5.54 -25.31 -23.34
N HIS A 510 5.35 -24.97 -22.06
CA HIS A 510 4.12 -25.26 -21.30
C HIS A 510 2.90 -24.55 -21.91
N LEU A 511 3.07 -23.29 -22.36
CA LEU A 511 2.00 -22.53 -22.99
C LEU A 511 1.61 -23.09 -24.37
N ALA A 512 2.58 -23.58 -25.15
CA ALA A 512 2.32 -24.23 -26.43
C ALA A 512 1.49 -25.52 -26.28
N VAL A 513 1.73 -26.30 -25.22
CA VAL A 513 0.94 -27.50 -24.90
C VAL A 513 -0.52 -27.15 -24.62
N ARG A 514 -0.79 -26.10 -23.83
CA ARG A 514 -2.17 -25.67 -23.50
C ARG A 514 -3.02 -25.30 -24.71
N ARG A 515 -2.39 -24.93 -25.82
CA ARG A 515 -3.05 -24.51 -27.06
C ARG A 515 -3.02 -25.55 -28.15
N ASP A 516 -2.48 -26.74 -27.85
CA ASP A 516 -2.31 -27.86 -28.77
C ASP A 516 -1.55 -27.49 -30.06
N GLY A 517 -0.51 -26.67 -29.92
CA GLY A 517 0.33 -26.26 -31.04
C GLY A 517 1.46 -27.26 -31.32
N GLU A 518 1.20 -28.42 -31.92
CA GLU A 518 2.24 -29.43 -32.21
C GLU A 518 3.44 -28.82 -32.96
N ARG A 519 3.17 -27.99 -33.97
CA ARG A 519 4.22 -27.29 -34.73
C ARG A 519 5.00 -26.30 -33.87
N CYS A 520 4.34 -25.62 -32.93
CA CYS A 520 5.00 -24.72 -31.99
C CYS A 520 5.90 -25.48 -31.01
N LEU A 521 5.45 -26.65 -30.54
CA LEU A 521 6.24 -27.52 -29.67
C LEU A 521 7.53 -27.98 -30.36
N ARG A 522 7.43 -28.48 -31.59
CA ARG A 522 8.60 -28.91 -32.37
C ARG A 522 9.59 -27.76 -32.57
N LEU A 523 9.10 -26.58 -32.97
CA LEU A 523 9.95 -25.39 -33.15
C LEU A 523 10.64 -24.94 -31.85
N LEU A 524 9.95 -24.99 -30.71
CA LEU A 524 10.55 -24.62 -29.42
C LEU A 524 11.66 -25.60 -29.02
N VAL A 525 11.45 -26.90 -29.21
CA VAL A 525 12.48 -27.91 -28.92
C VAL A 525 13.67 -27.80 -29.87
N GLU A 526 13.43 -27.60 -31.16
CA GLU A 526 14.50 -27.28 -32.14
C GLU A 526 15.27 -26.01 -31.74
N GLY A 527 14.58 -25.04 -31.12
CA GLY A 527 15.17 -23.82 -30.55
C GLY A 527 15.86 -23.99 -29.20
N GLY A 528 15.98 -25.20 -28.66
CA GLY A 528 16.67 -25.48 -27.39
C GLY A 528 15.80 -25.43 -26.14
N ALA A 529 14.47 -25.55 -26.28
CA ALA A 529 13.58 -25.71 -25.13
C ALA A 529 13.84 -27.01 -24.39
N LYS A 530 14.00 -26.94 -23.07
CA LYS A 530 14.13 -28.11 -22.21
C LYS A 530 12.75 -28.71 -21.95
N ILE A 531 12.59 -29.96 -22.36
CA ILE A 531 11.29 -30.65 -22.37
C ILE A 531 10.80 -31.02 -20.96
N ASN A 532 11.74 -31.36 -20.08
CA ASN A 532 11.45 -31.93 -18.76
C ASN A 532 11.50 -30.90 -17.62
N GLU A 533 11.68 -29.61 -17.92
CA GLU A 533 11.70 -28.59 -16.87
C GLU A 533 10.30 -28.44 -16.24
N PRO A 534 10.16 -28.59 -14.92
CA PRO A 534 8.88 -28.47 -14.25
C PRO A 534 8.42 -27.00 -14.16
N GLU A 535 7.12 -26.74 -14.23
CA GLU A 535 6.58 -25.43 -13.87
C GLU A 535 6.71 -25.15 -12.37
N GLN A 536 6.85 -23.87 -12.02
CA GLN A 536 7.26 -23.48 -10.67
C GLN A 536 6.17 -23.64 -9.60
N LYS A 537 4.90 -23.77 -9.97
CA LYS A 537 3.78 -23.85 -9.01
C LYS A 537 3.57 -25.26 -8.47
N SER A 538 3.33 -26.22 -9.35
CA SER A 538 2.98 -27.60 -8.97
C SER A 538 4.03 -28.63 -9.34
N GLY A 539 5.07 -28.22 -10.07
CA GLY A 539 6.09 -29.12 -10.58
C GLY A 539 5.65 -29.90 -11.82
N ASN A 540 4.55 -29.51 -12.47
CA ASN A 540 4.07 -30.15 -13.70
C ASN A 540 5.06 -29.94 -14.84
N THR A 541 5.50 -31.02 -15.48
CA THR A 541 6.21 -30.95 -16.77
C THR A 541 5.23 -30.72 -17.92
N ALA A 542 5.74 -30.40 -19.11
CA ALA A 542 4.93 -30.28 -20.34
C ALA A 542 4.01 -31.51 -20.58
N LEU A 543 4.48 -32.71 -20.24
CA LEU A 543 3.70 -33.94 -20.38
C LEU A 543 2.54 -34.04 -19.37
N HIS A 544 2.75 -33.61 -18.12
CA HIS A 544 1.68 -33.53 -17.12
C HIS A 544 0.57 -32.57 -17.57
N LEU A 545 0.96 -31.41 -18.10
CA LEU A 545 0.01 -30.41 -18.61
C LEU A 545 -0.78 -30.95 -19.81
N ALA A 546 -0.14 -31.68 -20.74
CA ALA A 546 -0.81 -32.28 -21.89
C ALA A 546 -1.93 -33.25 -21.48
N VAL A 547 -1.68 -34.06 -20.44
CA VAL A 547 -2.67 -34.99 -19.87
C VAL A 547 -3.79 -34.24 -19.14
N ARG A 548 -3.43 -33.22 -18.35
CA ARG A 548 -4.35 -32.47 -17.49
C ARG A 548 -5.37 -31.62 -18.25
N GLU A 549 -4.93 -30.93 -19.30
CA GLU A 549 -5.81 -30.05 -20.07
C GLU A 549 -6.84 -30.82 -20.93
N ASN A 550 -6.80 -32.18 -20.92
CA ASN A 550 -7.74 -33.09 -21.59
C ASN A 550 -8.10 -32.63 -23.01
N LEU A 551 -7.11 -32.13 -23.74
CA LEU A 551 -7.33 -31.58 -25.07
C LEU A 551 -7.60 -32.77 -26.00
N VAL A 552 -8.69 -32.65 -26.75
CA VAL A 552 -9.25 -33.66 -27.68
C VAL A 552 -8.23 -34.13 -28.74
N ASN A 553 -7.08 -33.48 -28.81
CA ASN A 553 -6.01 -33.73 -29.75
C ASN A 553 -4.84 -34.43 -29.05
N LEU A 554 -4.69 -35.73 -29.34
CA LEU A 554 -3.60 -36.61 -28.88
C LEU A 554 -2.21 -36.19 -29.40
N MET A 555 -2.15 -35.19 -30.29
CA MET A 555 -1.00 -34.88 -31.12
C MET A 555 0.16 -34.28 -30.32
N SER A 556 -0.13 -33.35 -29.39
CA SER A 556 0.91 -32.76 -28.53
C SER A 556 1.53 -33.79 -27.58
N LEU A 557 0.70 -34.67 -27.00
CA LEU A 557 1.17 -35.79 -26.17
C LEU A 557 2.00 -36.78 -27.00
N MET A 558 1.49 -37.18 -28.18
CA MET A 558 2.18 -38.13 -29.05
C MET A 558 3.53 -37.58 -29.53
N SER A 559 3.59 -36.29 -29.87
CA SER A 559 4.84 -35.61 -30.21
C SER A 559 5.81 -35.61 -29.02
N LEU A 560 5.36 -35.24 -27.83
CA LEU A 560 6.19 -35.24 -26.62
C LEU A 560 6.72 -36.64 -26.24
N CYS A 561 5.86 -37.66 -26.24
CA CYS A 561 6.23 -39.02 -25.83
C CYS A 561 7.04 -39.77 -26.89
N PHE A 562 6.65 -39.71 -28.16
CA PHE A 562 7.23 -40.59 -29.20
C PHE A 562 8.27 -39.89 -30.08
N GLN A 563 8.18 -38.57 -30.27
CA GLN A 563 9.08 -37.84 -31.17
C GLN A 563 10.15 -37.07 -30.40
N LEU A 564 9.76 -36.38 -29.34
CA LEU A 564 10.63 -35.49 -28.56
C LEU A 564 11.26 -36.19 -27.34
N ARG A 565 10.92 -37.47 -27.08
CA ARG A 565 11.43 -38.32 -25.99
C ARG A 565 11.39 -37.63 -24.61
N ALA A 566 10.25 -37.01 -24.28
CA ALA A 566 10.00 -36.48 -22.94
C ALA A 566 10.13 -37.59 -21.87
N ASP A 567 10.58 -37.25 -20.68
CA ASP A 567 10.64 -38.20 -19.56
C ASP A 567 9.21 -38.51 -19.09
N VAL A 568 8.78 -39.74 -19.36
CA VAL A 568 7.43 -40.25 -19.08
C VAL A 568 7.24 -40.49 -17.57
N ASN A 569 8.32 -40.61 -16.81
CA ASN A 569 8.30 -40.90 -15.36
C ASN A 569 8.66 -39.69 -14.50
N ALA A 570 8.78 -38.49 -15.08
CA ALA A 570 9.01 -37.27 -14.33
C ALA A 570 7.94 -37.09 -13.23
N CYS A 571 8.35 -36.62 -12.06
CA CYS A 571 7.46 -36.46 -10.92
C CYS A 571 7.18 -34.98 -10.62
N THR A 572 5.93 -34.67 -10.32
CA THR A 572 5.52 -33.36 -9.75
C THR A 572 6.03 -33.18 -8.33
N PHE A 573 5.86 -31.98 -7.73
CA PHE A 573 6.22 -31.76 -6.32
C PHE A 573 5.43 -32.64 -5.34
N GLY A 574 4.29 -33.19 -5.76
CA GLY A 574 3.51 -34.17 -5.00
C GLY A 574 3.84 -35.63 -5.33
N GLY A 575 4.95 -35.90 -6.02
CA GLY A 575 5.37 -37.26 -6.39
C GLY A 575 4.53 -37.92 -7.50
N ASN A 576 3.56 -37.21 -8.09
CA ASN A 576 2.73 -37.77 -9.14
C ASN A 576 3.47 -37.81 -10.48
N THR A 577 3.39 -38.94 -11.17
CA THR A 577 3.80 -39.10 -12.57
C THR A 577 2.65 -38.75 -13.53
N PRO A 578 2.92 -38.53 -14.84
CA PRO A 578 1.86 -38.32 -15.82
C PRO A 578 0.83 -39.45 -15.85
N LEU A 579 1.24 -40.69 -15.54
CA LEU A 579 0.36 -41.85 -15.47
C LEU A 579 -0.62 -41.76 -14.28
N HIS A 580 -0.20 -41.21 -13.14
CA HIS A 580 -1.11 -40.92 -12.02
C HIS A 580 -2.20 -39.93 -12.45
N LEU A 581 -1.83 -38.87 -13.19
CA LEU A 581 -2.79 -37.90 -13.70
C LEU A 581 -3.77 -38.55 -14.70
N ALA A 582 -3.28 -39.33 -15.65
CA ALA A 582 -4.12 -40.04 -16.63
C ALA A 582 -5.11 -41.01 -15.97
N ALA A 583 -4.65 -41.75 -14.95
CA ALA A 583 -5.48 -42.65 -14.15
C ALA A 583 -6.56 -41.87 -13.37
N SER A 584 -6.20 -40.73 -12.77
CA SER A 584 -7.14 -39.87 -12.04
C SER A 584 -8.24 -39.29 -12.95
N LEU A 585 -7.90 -38.97 -14.21
CA LEU A 585 -8.83 -38.48 -15.23
C LEU A 585 -9.68 -39.59 -15.86
N SER A 586 -9.45 -40.86 -15.50
CA SER A 586 -10.15 -42.04 -16.04
C SER A 586 -10.10 -42.13 -17.58
N SER A 587 -9.00 -41.69 -18.19
CA SER A 587 -8.81 -41.72 -19.65
C SER A 587 -7.97 -42.94 -20.07
N PRO A 588 -8.58 -44.01 -20.62
CA PRO A 588 -7.85 -45.21 -21.02
C PRO A 588 -6.88 -44.94 -22.17
N THR A 589 -7.20 -43.99 -23.05
CA THR A 589 -6.34 -43.60 -24.18
C THR A 589 -5.02 -43.01 -23.69
N PHE A 590 -5.04 -42.11 -22.70
CA PHE A 590 -3.81 -41.54 -22.13
C PHE A 590 -2.99 -42.58 -21.37
N CYS A 591 -3.64 -43.44 -20.58
CA CYS A 591 -2.94 -44.53 -19.88
C CYS A 591 -2.25 -45.49 -20.86
N SER A 592 -2.96 -45.92 -21.92
CA SER A 592 -2.41 -46.81 -22.95
C SER A 592 -1.20 -46.19 -23.65
N MET A 593 -1.30 -44.92 -24.06
CA MET A 593 -0.18 -44.22 -24.71
C MET A 593 1.03 -44.02 -23.80
N LEU A 594 0.83 -43.65 -22.53
CA LEU A 594 1.93 -43.47 -21.58
C LEU A 594 2.61 -44.82 -21.27
N ILE A 595 1.84 -45.90 -21.10
CA ILE A 595 2.39 -47.25 -20.92
C ILE A 595 3.17 -47.69 -22.17
N ALA A 596 2.64 -47.45 -23.37
CA ALA A 596 3.34 -47.74 -24.62
C ALA A 596 4.64 -46.93 -24.79
N ALA A 597 4.69 -45.72 -24.21
CA ALA A 597 5.89 -44.89 -24.16
C ALA A 597 6.88 -45.27 -23.04
N GLY A 598 6.59 -46.28 -22.22
CA GLY A 598 7.47 -46.79 -21.17
C GLY A 598 7.21 -46.24 -19.77
N ALA A 599 6.00 -45.76 -19.47
CA ALA A 599 5.63 -45.33 -18.12
C ALA A 599 5.70 -46.48 -17.11
N ASP A 600 6.34 -46.24 -15.97
CA ASP A 600 6.39 -47.17 -14.86
C ASP A 600 5.10 -47.08 -14.03
N LYS A 601 4.48 -48.24 -13.82
CA LYS A 601 3.24 -48.41 -13.04
C LYS A 601 3.47 -48.60 -11.55
N SER A 602 4.73 -48.75 -11.12
CA SER A 602 5.12 -49.05 -9.73
C SER A 602 5.56 -47.84 -8.93
N ILE A 603 5.70 -46.66 -9.56
CA ILE A 603 6.08 -45.43 -8.86
C ILE A 603 4.94 -45.00 -7.94
N GLU A 604 5.26 -44.74 -6.66
CA GLU A 604 4.32 -44.24 -5.66
C GLU A 604 4.44 -42.71 -5.54
N ASN A 605 3.31 -42.03 -5.32
CA ASN A 605 3.27 -40.59 -5.07
C ASN A 605 3.51 -40.24 -3.58
N ASP A 606 3.54 -38.95 -3.26
CA ASP A 606 3.77 -38.46 -1.88
C ASP A 606 2.45 -38.30 -1.08
N GLU A 607 1.31 -38.77 -1.59
CA GLU A 607 0.02 -38.64 -0.87
C GLU A 607 -0.09 -39.66 0.27
N PRO A 608 -0.42 -39.23 1.51
CA PRO A 608 -0.53 -40.15 2.63
C PRO A 608 -1.72 -41.10 2.46
N LEU A 609 -1.48 -42.40 2.67
CA LEU A 609 -2.49 -43.45 2.77
C LEU A 609 -3.37 -43.27 4.02
N PHE A 610 -4.23 -42.25 4.06
CA PHE A 610 -5.17 -42.07 5.17
C PHE A 610 -6.57 -42.50 4.78
N PHE A 611 -6.84 -43.80 4.87
CA PHE A 611 -8.16 -44.37 5.11
C PHE A 611 -8.03 -45.73 5.80
N SER A 612 -7.97 -45.72 7.13
CA SER A 612 -8.49 -46.83 7.93
C SER A 612 -9.83 -46.37 8.51
N SER A 613 -10.89 -46.75 7.83
CA SER A 613 -12.25 -46.69 8.37
C SER A 613 -12.47 -47.87 9.32
N SER A 614 -12.45 -47.61 10.63
CA SER A 614 -13.18 -48.32 11.70
C SER A 614 -12.77 -47.66 13.01
N SER A 615 -13.58 -46.79 13.63
CA SER A 615 -14.59 -47.13 14.64
C SER A 615 -14.12 -48.14 15.69
N SER A 616 -14.41 -47.79 16.95
CA SER A 616 -14.35 -48.56 18.20
C SER A 616 -12.98 -48.71 18.90
N ASP A 617 -12.95 -48.03 20.05
CA ASP A 617 -12.56 -48.51 21.38
C ASP A 617 -11.15 -48.21 21.90
N ASP A 618 -11.18 -47.49 23.02
CA ASP A 618 -10.16 -47.29 24.04
C ASP A 618 -9.49 -48.61 24.45
N GLU A 619 -8.22 -48.54 24.85
CA GLU A 619 -7.60 -49.27 25.99
C GLU A 619 -6.10 -48.89 26.09
N ASP A 620 -5.59 -49.02 27.32
CA ASP A 620 -4.44 -48.33 27.93
C ASP A 620 -3.02 -48.88 27.64
N GLU A 621 -2.02 -47.98 27.85
CA GLU A 621 -0.65 -48.20 28.40
C GLU A 621 0.43 -49.02 27.61
N PRO A 622 1.75 -48.92 27.95
CA PRO A 622 2.61 -47.74 28.00
C PRO A 622 3.94 -47.94 27.22
N ILE A 623 4.79 -46.91 27.31
CA ILE A 623 6.11 -46.71 26.68
C ILE A 623 7.12 -47.82 27.01
N ARG A 624 7.79 -48.36 25.97
CA ARG A 624 9.10 -49.01 26.08
C ARG A 624 10.12 -48.30 25.20
N GLU A 625 11.08 -47.67 25.87
CA GLU A 625 12.32 -47.17 25.29
C GLU A 625 13.25 -48.35 25.00
N GLU A 626 13.68 -48.50 23.75
CA GLU A 626 14.88 -49.27 23.43
C GLU A 626 15.78 -48.44 22.51
N GLU A 627 16.91 -48.02 23.07
CA GLU A 627 18.06 -47.48 22.36
C GLU A 627 18.75 -48.59 21.57
N LYS A 628 19.18 -48.31 20.33
CA LYS A 628 20.34 -48.98 19.72
C LYS A 628 21.06 -48.11 18.71
N GLU A 629 22.38 -48.17 18.79
CA GLU A 629 23.38 -47.26 18.22
C GLU A 629 23.72 -47.53 16.73
N ARG A 630 23.95 -46.40 16.03
CA ARG A 630 24.89 -46.03 14.95
C ARG A 630 25.62 -47.08 14.08
N GLU A 631 25.65 -46.81 12.76
CA GLU A 631 26.87 -46.81 11.91
C GLU A 631 26.70 -45.96 10.61
N VAL A 632 27.80 -45.68 9.88
CA VAL A 632 28.19 -44.38 9.25
C VAL A 632 28.20 -44.33 7.68
N ALA A 633 27.59 -43.26 7.09
CA ALA A 633 27.88 -42.48 5.82
C ALA A 633 27.85 -43.14 4.39
N PRO A 634 27.64 -42.40 3.25
CA PRO A 634 27.74 -40.95 3.01
C PRO A 634 26.50 -40.23 2.41
N LYS A 635 26.59 -38.89 2.37
CA LYS A 635 25.51 -37.90 2.27
C LYS A 635 25.15 -37.50 0.83
N THR A 636 23.87 -37.60 0.44
CA THR A 636 23.12 -36.61 -0.38
C THR A 636 21.61 -36.87 -0.28
N SER A 637 20.91 -36.28 0.70
CA SER A 637 19.47 -35.93 0.65
C SER A 637 19.03 -35.34 1.99
N ASN A 638 18.11 -34.38 1.95
CA ASN A 638 17.54 -33.67 3.11
C ASN A 638 16.97 -34.66 4.17
N PRO A 639 17.37 -34.59 5.45
CA PRO A 639 16.88 -35.51 6.46
C PRO A 639 15.69 -34.90 7.20
N ARG A 640 14.46 -35.30 6.84
CA ARG A 640 13.24 -35.34 7.69
C ARG A 640 12.02 -35.72 6.84
N LYS A 641 11.78 -37.03 6.63
CA LYS A 641 10.46 -37.59 6.33
C LYS A 641 10.48 -39.08 6.70
N ARG A 642 9.54 -39.51 7.55
CA ARG A 642 9.25 -40.94 7.82
C ARG A 642 8.61 -41.53 6.55
N PRO A 643 8.80 -42.82 6.23
CA PRO A 643 8.24 -43.40 5.00
C PRO A 643 6.78 -43.77 5.24
N ALA A 644 5.86 -42.89 4.89
CA ALA A 644 4.51 -43.31 4.56
C ALA A 644 4.49 -43.46 3.02
N GLY A 645 4.45 -44.70 2.53
CA GLY A 645 4.30 -44.97 1.09
C GLY A 645 3.00 -44.37 0.58
N GLY A 646 2.98 -43.89 -0.66
CA GLY A 646 1.79 -43.27 -1.24
C GLY A 646 1.04 -44.19 -2.20
N HIS A 647 0.22 -43.62 -3.06
CA HIS A 647 -0.60 -44.37 -4.02
C HIS A 647 0.15 -44.63 -5.32
N THR A 648 -0.03 -45.82 -5.91
CA THR A 648 0.39 -46.11 -7.29
C THR A 648 -0.66 -45.65 -8.31
N PRO A 649 -0.32 -45.49 -9.60
CA PRO A 649 -1.30 -45.18 -10.64
C PRO A 649 -2.41 -46.23 -10.75
N LEU A 650 -2.11 -47.49 -10.41
CA LEU A 650 -3.08 -48.59 -10.44
C LEU A 650 -4.10 -48.47 -9.31
N ASP A 651 -3.71 -47.98 -8.14
CA ASP A 651 -4.61 -47.77 -7.00
C ASP A 651 -5.61 -46.66 -7.29
N LEU A 652 -5.15 -45.60 -7.96
CA LEU A 652 -6.00 -44.49 -8.45
C LEU A 652 -7.00 -44.94 -9.52
N ALA A 653 -6.64 -45.90 -10.37
CA ALA A 653 -7.53 -46.45 -11.38
C ALA A 653 -8.61 -47.38 -10.80
N LYS A 654 -8.33 -48.05 -9.67
CA LYS A 654 -9.25 -49.02 -9.03
C LYS A 654 -10.21 -48.36 -8.04
N CYS A 655 -9.83 -47.25 -7.39
CA CYS A 655 -10.62 -46.62 -6.32
C CYS A 655 -11.26 -45.29 -6.75
N GLN A 656 -12.57 -45.31 -6.99
CA GLN A 656 -13.32 -44.12 -7.43
C GLN A 656 -13.36 -42.99 -6.38
N LYS A 657 -13.24 -43.32 -5.08
CA LYS A 657 -13.18 -42.32 -3.99
C LYS A 657 -11.86 -41.53 -3.98
N VAL A 658 -10.73 -42.20 -4.21
CA VAL A 658 -9.39 -41.56 -4.27
C VAL A 658 -9.27 -40.73 -5.55
N SER A 659 -9.83 -41.20 -6.68
CA SER A 659 -9.95 -40.41 -7.91
C SER A 659 -10.75 -39.11 -7.70
N CYS A 660 -11.85 -39.14 -6.95
CA CYS A 660 -12.65 -37.93 -6.66
C CYS A 660 -11.90 -36.89 -5.80
N THR A 661 -11.19 -37.31 -4.75
CA THR A 661 -10.38 -36.39 -3.92
C THR A 661 -9.22 -35.78 -4.69
N PHE A 662 -8.60 -36.58 -5.57
CA PHE A 662 -7.51 -36.14 -6.43
C PHE A 662 -7.98 -35.14 -7.51
N LYS A 663 -9.14 -35.40 -8.14
CA LYS A 663 -9.80 -34.46 -9.06
C LYS A 663 -10.03 -33.11 -8.37
N ILE A 664 -10.57 -33.10 -7.16
CA ILE A 664 -10.85 -31.85 -6.43
C ILE A 664 -9.56 -31.05 -6.19
N LYS A 665 -8.48 -31.66 -5.69
CA LYS A 665 -7.20 -30.94 -5.46
C LYS A 665 -6.55 -30.42 -6.75
N ALA A 666 -6.56 -31.22 -7.83
CA ALA A 666 -6.03 -30.81 -9.13
C ALA A 666 -6.82 -29.65 -9.76
N TYR A 667 -8.12 -29.55 -9.49
CA TYR A 667 -8.97 -28.43 -9.92
C TYR A 667 -8.80 -27.19 -9.03
N PHE A 668 -8.58 -27.36 -7.71
CA PHE A 668 -8.46 -26.23 -6.76
C PHE A 668 -7.12 -25.49 -6.85
N SER A 669 -6.07 -26.06 -7.43
CA SER A 669 -4.82 -25.34 -7.72
C SER A 669 -4.93 -24.28 -8.82
N ASP A 670 -6.04 -24.25 -9.58
CA ASP A 670 -6.22 -23.41 -10.78
C ASP A 670 -7.44 -22.45 -10.72
N VAL A 671 -8.07 -22.23 -9.55
CA VAL A 671 -9.26 -21.33 -9.45
C VAL A 671 -8.91 -19.84 -9.69
N GLU A 672 -7.64 -19.47 -9.87
CA GLU A 672 -7.25 -18.10 -10.26
C GLU A 672 -6.88 -17.92 -11.74
N THR A 673 -7.04 -18.93 -12.61
CA THR A 673 -6.65 -18.81 -14.02
C THR A 673 -7.79 -19.08 -15.00
N THR A 674 -8.80 -18.20 -15.03
CA THR A 674 -9.69 -18.05 -16.20
C THR A 674 -9.03 -17.17 -17.26
N ASP A 675 -7.85 -17.56 -17.74
CA ASP A 675 -7.09 -16.82 -18.75
C ASP A 675 -7.47 -17.29 -20.18
N VAL A 676 -8.76 -17.27 -20.47
CA VAL A 676 -9.32 -17.34 -21.84
C VAL A 676 -9.93 -16.00 -22.25
N HIS A 677 -9.90 -15.01 -21.36
CA HIS A 677 -10.53 -13.72 -21.59
C HIS A 677 -9.56 -12.60 -21.97
N VAL A 678 -8.23 -12.71 -21.84
CA VAL A 678 -7.36 -11.54 -22.08
C VAL A 678 -7.27 -11.16 -23.57
N ILE A 679 -7.14 -12.09 -24.51
CA ILE A 679 -7.08 -11.77 -25.94
C ILE A 679 -8.45 -11.28 -26.48
N ASP A 680 -9.55 -11.86 -25.96
CA ASP A 680 -10.91 -11.50 -26.39
C ASP A 680 -11.48 -10.27 -25.63
N GLN A 681 -11.08 -10.02 -24.38
CA GLN A 681 -11.35 -8.78 -23.63
C GLN A 681 -10.46 -7.63 -24.08
N LEU A 682 -9.21 -7.84 -24.50
CA LEU A 682 -8.42 -6.76 -25.10
C LEU A 682 -9.05 -6.31 -26.44
N ARG A 683 -9.67 -7.23 -27.19
CA ARG A 683 -10.49 -6.90 -28.37
C ARG A 683 -11.83 -6.23 -27.98
N LYS A 684 -12.57 -6.75 -26.98
CA LYS A 684 -13.90 -6.24 -26.57
C LYS A 684 -13.85 -4.94 -25.75
N GLN A 685 -12.93 -4.78 -24.80
CA GLN A 685 -12.79 -3.56 -24.00
C GLN A 685 -12.29 -2.37 -24.84
N ARG A 686 -11.46 -2.61 -25.86
CA ARG A 686 -10.98 -1.56 -26.77
C ARG A 686 -11.96 -1.24 -27.91
N GLY A 687 -12.83 -2.18 -28.31
CA GLY A 687 -13.91 -1.94 -29.27
C GLY A 687 -15.09 -1.13 -28.70
N ASN A 688 -15.38 -1.22 -27.39
CA ASN A 688 -16.60 -0.66 -26.80
C ASN A 688 -16.52 0.80 -26.31
N ARG A 689 -15.48 1.57 -26.66
CA ARG A 689 -15.41 3.02 -26.37
C ARG A 689 -15.47 3.94 -27.59
N PHE A 690 -15.65 3.41 -28.80
CA PHE A 690 -15.94 4.23 -29.97
C PHE A 690 -17.44 4.19 -30.27
N ARG A 691 -18.20 5.02 -29.54
CA ARG A 691 -19.50 5.46 -30.03
C ARG A 691 -19.25 6.18 -31.36
N VAL A 692 -19.74 5.56 -32.41
CA VAL A 692 -20.00 6.09 -33.75
C VAL A 692 -20.34 7.59 -33.66
N ILE A 693 -19.39 8.46 -33.98
CA ILE A 693 -19.73 9.76 -34.54
C ILE A 693 -20.09 9.44 -35.99
N ARG A 694 -21.39 9.32 -36.25
CA ARG A 694 -21.95 9.36 -37.60
C ARG A 694 -21.55 10.70 -38.20
N VAL A 695 -20.54 10.70 -39.06
CA VAL A 695 -20.41 11.77 -40.05
C VAL A 695 -21.34 11.36 -41.20
N HIS A 696 -22.43 12.12 -41.33
CA HIS A 696 -23.38 12.01 -42.44
C HIS A 696 -22.66 12.12 -43.80
N PRO A 697 -22.95 11.25 -44.78
CA PRO A 697 -22.51 11.45 -46.16
C PRO A 697 -23.63 12.17 -46.94
N GLN A 698 -23.42 13.43 -47.28
CA GLN A 698 -24.12 14.19 -48.31
C GLN A 698 -23.14 15.30 -48.77
N VAL A 699 -22.80 15.57 -50.02
CA VAL A 699 -23.38 15.24 -51.34
C VAL A 699 -22.29 15.54 -52.40
N ALA A 700 -22.22 14.64 -53.39
CA ALA A 700 -21.87 14.80 -54.81
C ALA A 700 -20.61 15.54 -55.32
N PHE A 701 -19.82 14.76 -56.05
CA PHE A 701 -19.15 15.15 -57.29
C PHE A 701 -20.09 15.96 -58.20
N SER A 702 -19.63 17.11 -58.70
CA SER A 702 -20.11 17.68 -59.96
C SER A 702 -18.91 17.86 -60.90
N GLU A 703 -18.82 16.96 -61.88
CA GLU A 703 -18.01 17.17 -63.08
C GLU A 703 -18.64 18.31 -63.89
N ARG A 704 -17.88 19.38 -64.15
CA ARG A 704 -18.20 20.34 -65.20
C ARG A 704 -17.64 19.81 -66.51
N ARG A 705 -18.52 19.39 -67.43
CA ARG A 705 -18.30 19.52 -68.88
C ARG A 705 -19.24 20.62 -69.39
N TYR A 706 -18.67 21.74 -69.81
CA TYR A 706 -19.29 22.62 -70.79
C TYR A 706 -18.73 22.20 -72.15
N GLY A 707 -19.65 21.98 -73.10
CA GLY A 707 -19.37 21.39 -74.40
C GLY A 707 -18.90 22.37 -75.46
N LEU A 708 -18.24 21.83 -76.47
CA LEU A 708 -18.62 21.79 -77.88
C LEU A 708 -17.68 20.80 -78.59
#